data_AF-A0A846HIK4-F1
#
_entry.id   AF-A0A846HIK4-F1
#
_cell.length_a   1.000
_cell.length_b   1.000
_cell.length_c   1.000
_cell.angle_alpha   90.00
_cell.angle_beta   90.00
_cell.angle_gamma   90.00
#
_symmetry.space_group_name_H-M   'P 1'
#
loop_
_entity.id
_entity.type
_entity.pdbx_description
1 polymer ?
#
loop_
_entity_poly.entity_id
_entity_poly.type
_entity_poly.pdbx_seq_one_letter_code
_entity_poly.pdbx_strand_id
1 'polypeptide(L)'
;MAMIFSNWWKNIQGLNWAQGAEVTKTGAEAAKAVFDLAKAINEQKPKAEDLKPYIAQISSLLDVINAPLGQIAGSVIPFAPIAITTLKLIVDATKKEPSPESCVILVSQVAYLESLKAILKEDSQLQQQINQEKPVSETLARQIKKLGEQEFEEREAKKAILYFHESKLAEAFNQVLQQRLQEAGLIEADAKTVTERVARKTDEYMLSALVEVGDKVKQLVEWYRVGGKDKLEKYFSIDDYLEQEIKPKPEEKIFDETYITFRDLYVPLQVKELDEKGDVTSQIEEFVKSILSEAEKNKAKQVLFIQGEAGRGKSVFCRMFADWVRQNLHPSFTPILIRLRDVRVLKDNLTETLENYLENVDFVQSDSGWLTDKNTRFLFLLDGFDELLLEGRANGLKEFLEQVEKFQKDSFCHHQFLVTGRPLALQGIDRLLSQTKSLKRVELQPMDDSIRQTWLNKWEAKVGTQEAKNFEQFLQACPDEIKDNLAREPLLLYLLARMHREQRLNEKMFEGAEGIKAKIRIYDESVKWVLEEQRKNENLRLTQLEKQDLRQFMTEAALCVVQSGNESAKVAMLETRLKVSNNEAAKLIQQARENSHENKKLLNNLLTAFYIKAASGDKDGSVEFVHKSFSEFLFAERLIESFVDWTTKINKRHREENSVSIEVMDREIYDLFGYGNLTPEIGEYLMGLFAESSEFEDVQRFCQLFERLEHFYLRWCDGEFIDAENANLPQDKKKKLKEQLPDRENHLGLRQVDVCTGLNVMILLLELNRYAQTKDDLKDKITFYPCGKPHSDQFDSARLLAIIGYSHCLGVDAFNINLRLFLRGADLSDAYLRGADLSRANLRGVDLFDANLSGADLSDADLSDANLTVADLSGADLSSADLSGADLRSADLRSADLSGADLSDADLSDADLQAVVWDNDTKWLNAKRLHEAVNVSPELAQDPAFAAAVSLSQGISAAKVSLNQGISLVKEGKVKEAQNAFRQALSFDPSLNNSAGYWHSICWFGSVHGHAKGVLHICEKAVTLDPDNKGYQDSRGLARVLTNDLVGALEDFRAVVDSGALDYSKNVKQRRLRWIEALELGNNPLTPEELEELRQAEG
;
A
#
# COMPACT_ATOMS: atom_id res chain seq x y z
N MET A 1 25.81 71.46 49.80
CA MET A 1 26.58 70.29 49.30
C MET A 1 25.89 69.74 48.06
N ALA A 2 26.17 70.38 46.93
CA ALA A 2 25.42 70.27 45.68
C ALA A 2 26.36 70.06 44.46
N MET A 3 27.46 69.30 44.59
CA MET A 3 28.43 69.19 43.50
C MET A 3 29.22 67.87 43.38
N ILE A 4 28.90 66.84 44.17
CA ILE A 4 29.66 65.56 44.12
C ILE A 4 28.76 64.34 43.82
N PHE A 5 27.44 64.47 44.01
CA PHE A 5 26.47 63.43 43.67
C PHE A 5 26.03 63.41 42.19
N SER A 6 26.46 64.37 41.36
CA SER A 6 26.01 64.52 39.97
C SER A 6 26.98 64.00 38.90
N ASN A 7 28.24 63.71 39.22
CA ASN A 7 29.25 63.41 38.19
C ASN A 7 29.48 61.93 37.91
N TRP A 8 29.01 61.04 38.78
CA TRP A 8 29.27 59.60 38.60
C TRP A 8 28.09 58.86 38.00
N TRP A 9 26.86 59.24 38.36
CA TRP A 9 25.66 58.77 37.65
C TRP A 9 25.57 59.37 36.23
N LYS A 10 26.10 60.59 36.01
CA LYS A 10 26.28 61.16 34.66
C LYS A 10 27.36 60.46 33.83
N ASN A 11 28.39 59.90 34.47
CA ASN A 11 29.41 59.10 33.76
C ASN A 11 28.90 57.71 33.33
N ILE A 12 27.73 57.29 33.83
CA ILE A 12 27.01 56.10 33.35
C ILE A 12 25.82 56.48 32.46
N GLN A 13 25.25 57.68 32.58
CA GLN A 13 24.47 58.29 31.49
C GLN A 13 25.34 58.63 30.25
N GLY A 14 26.66 58.70 30.38
CA GLY A 14 27.60 58.71 29.25
C GLY A 14 27.82 57.34 28.59
N LEU A 15 27.29 56.28 29.21
CA LEU A 15 27.05 54.96 28.64
C LEU A 15 25.54 54.76 28.44
N ASN A 16 24.85 55.82 28.02
CA ASN A 16 23.62 55.70 27.28
C ASN A 16 23.91 54.83 26.05
N TRP A 17 23.48 53.57 26.04
CA TRP A 17 23.39 52.80 24.79
C TRP A 17 22.46 53.50 23.77
N ALA A 18 21.70 54.52 24.21
CA ALA A 18 20.58 55.14 23.49
C ALA A 18 20.69 56.65 23.18
N GLN A 19 21.59 57.43 23.75
CA GLN A 19 21.48 58.90 23.68
C GLN A 19 22.83 59.59 23.84
N GLY A 20 23.40 60.03 22.71
CA GLY A 20 24.28 61.21 22.71
C GLY A 20 25.53 61.22 21.84
N ALA A 21 25.87 60.18 21.08
CA ALA A 21 27.01 60.23 20.16
C ALA A 21 26.53 60.32 18.70
N GLU A 22 26.90 61.40 17.99
CA GLU A 22 26.87 61.43 16.52
C GLU A 22 27.85 60.38 15.98
N VAL A 23 27.42 59.11 15.91
CA VAL A 23 28.18 58.07 15.21
C VAL A 23 27.94 58.29 13.71
N THR A 24 28.90 58.96 13.08
CA THR A 24 28.96 59.29 11.64
C THR A 24 29.39 58.10 10.76
N LYS A 25 29.11 56.85 11.15
CA LYS A 25 29.77 55.66 10.58
C LYS A 25 28.82 54.54 10.15
N THR A 26 29.24 53.79 9.12
CA THR A 26 28.47 52.77 8.41
C THR A 26 28.22 51.51 9.26
N GLY A 27 27.16 50.75 8.99
CA GLY A 27 26.82 49.52 9.74
C GLY A 27 27.93 48.44 9.74
N ALA A 28 28.84 48.49 8.76
CA ALA A 28 30.02 47.62 8.67
C ALA A 28 31.06 47.93 9.77
N GLU A 29 31.25 49.22 10.05
CA GLU A 29 32.20 49.69 11.07
C GLU A 29 31.72 49.34 12.47
N ALA A 30 30.41 49.44 12.72
CA ALA A 30 29.79 49.05 13.99
C ALA A 30 29.91 47.54 14.24
N ALA A 31 29.59 46.70 13.24
CA ALA A 31 29.74 45.25 13.33
C ALA A 31 31.19 44.82 13.63
N LYS A 32 32.16 45.44 12.95
CA LYS A 32 33.59 45.20 13.18
C LYS A 32 34.02 45.61 14.59
N ALA A 33 33.53 46.75 15.10
CA ALA A 33 33.84 47.20 16.45
C ALA A 33 33.36 46.22 17.53
N VAL A 34 32.24 45.52 17.32
CA VAL A 34 31.79 44.46 18.26
C VAL A 34 32.70 43.24 18.23
N PHE A 35 33.16 42.79 17.05
CA PHE A 35 34.15 41.69 16.96
C PHE A 35 35.49 42.06 17.63
N ASP A 36 35.97 43.29 17.40
CA ASP A 36 37.21 43.79 18.02
C ASP A 36 37.05 43.92 19.54
N LEU A 37 35.88 44.32 20.04
CA LEU A 37 35.54 44.33 21.47
C LEU A 37 35.56 42.92 22.07
N ALA A 38 34.94 41.94 21.40
CA ALA A 38 34.93 40.54 21.83
C ALA A 38 36.37 40.00 21.95
N LYS A 39 37.21 40.30 20.95
CA LYS A 39 38.62 39.92 20.92
C LYS A 39 39.42 40.54 22.07
N ALA A 40 39.26 41.85 22.28
CA ALA A 40 39.97 42.58 23.33
C ALA A 40 39.64 42.04 24.74
N ILE A 41 38.38 41.69 24.99
CA ILE A 41 37.93 41.12 26.28
C ILE A 41 38.43 39.67 26.48
N ASN A 42 38.55 38.89 25.40
CA ASN A 42 39.01 37.51 25.49
C ASN A 42 40.54 37.39 25.62
N GLU A 43 41.30 38.31 25.01
CA GLU A 43 42.77 38.29 25.00
C GLU A 43 43.42 39.05 26.18
N GLN A 44 42.71 39.99 26.80
CA GLN A 44 43.24 40.85 27.88
C GLN A 44 42.22 40.94 29.03
N LYS A 45 42.66 41.13 30.29
CA LYS A 45 41.77 41.50 31.43
C LYS A 45 41.66 43.04 31.48
N PRO A 46 40.76 43.67 30.71
CA PRO A 46 40.86 45.09 30.39
C PRO A 46 40.30 45.93 31.54
N LYS A 47 40.84 47.12 31.76
CA LYS A 47 40.21 48.13 32.62
C LYS A 47 39.12 48.87 31.84
N ALA A 48 38.21 49.53 32.53
CA ALA A 48 37.12 50.29 31.90
C ALA A 48 37.60 51.36 30.91
N GLU A 49 38.82 51.89 31.06
CA GLU A 49 39.41 52.87 30.14
C GLU A 49 39.85 52.25 28.80
N ASP A 50 40.23 50.97 28.79
CA ASP A 50 40.71 50.24 27.61
C ASP A 50 39.57 49.89 26.63
N LEU A 51 38.32 49.87 27.11
CA LEU A 51 37.13 49.49 26.34
C LEU A 51 36.39 50.69 25.71
N LYS A 52 36.63 51.92 26.20
CA LYS A 52 35.96 53.15 25.71
C LYS A 52 36.03 53.36 24.19
N PRO A 53 37.16 53.11 23.49
CA PRO A 53 37.28 53.37 22.06
C PRO A 53 36.36 52.48 21.20
N TYR A 54 36.09 51.25 21.67
CA TYR A 54 35.22 50.30 20.98
C TYR A 54 33.75 50.59 21.26
N ILE A 55 33.40 50.83 22.53
CA ILE A 55 32.03 51.12 22.95
C ILE A 55 31.49 52.40 22.28
N ALA A 56 32.34 53.41 22.06
CA ALA A 56 31.96 54.63 21.35
C ALA A 56 31.56 54.42 19.87
N GLN A 57 31.84 53.23 19.30
CA GLN A 57 31.57 52.88 17.90
C GLN A 57 30.42 51.88 17.74
N ILE A 58 29.83 51.41 18.85
CA ILE A 58 28.79 50.38 18.86
C ILE A 58 27.46 51.02 19.24
N SER A 59 26.40 50.73 18.48
CA SER A 59 25.03 51.15 18.82
C SER A 59 24.29 50.07 19.60
N SER A 60 24.53 48.80 19.26
CA SER A 60 24.06 47.62 19.97
C SER A 60 25.00 46.45 19.66
N LEU A 61 25.08 45.44 20.53
CA LEU A 61 25.87 44.24 20.20
C LEU A 61 25.28 43.48 19.01
N LEU A 62 23.98 43.65 18.73
CA LEU A 62 23.33 43.11 17.54
C LEU A 62 23.84 43.72 16.23
N ASP A 63 24.66 44.78 16.29
CA ASP A 63 25.36 45.31 15.11
C ASP A 63 26.16 44.22 14.37
N VAL A 64 26.59 43.17 15.09
CA VAL A 64 27.23 41.96 14.51
C VAL A 64 26.39 41.29 13.43
N ILE A 65 25.05 41.31 13.53
CA ILE A 65 24.14 40.69 12.55
C ILE A 65 24.27 41.36 11.17
N ASN A 66 24.75 42.60 11.13
CA ASN A 66 24.98 43.33 9.88
C ASN A 66 26.25 42.86 9.14
N ALA A 67 27.12 42.07 9.79
CA ALA A 67 28.22 41.40 9.12
C ALA A 67 27.73 40.21 8.26
N PRO A 68 28.58 39.63 7.40
CA PRO A 68 28.29 38.34 6.78
C PRO A 68 28.07 37.25 7.84
N LEU A 69 26.95 36.52 7.76
CA LEU A 69 26.58 35.51 8.78
C LEU A 69 27.62 34.38 8.89
N GLY A 70 28.30 34.05 7.78
CA GLY A 70 29.42 33.10 7.79
C GLY A 70 30.61 33.55 8.67
N GLN A 71 30.83 34.86 8.82
CA GLN A 71 31.85 35.40 9.73
C GLN A 71 31.47 35.20 11.20
N ILE A 72 30.18 35.24 11.53
CA ILE A 72 29.67 34.97 12.87
C ILE A 72 29.87 33.48 13.20
N ALA A 73 29.49 32.59 12.28
CA ALA A 73 29.64 31.14 12.42
C ALA A 73 31.11 30.69 12.57
N GLY A 74 32.01 31.29 11.79
CA GLY A 74 33.46 31.02 11.83
C GLY A 74 34.23 31.69 12.95
N SER A 75 33.59 32.57 13.74
CA SER A 75 34.26 33.26 14.84
C SER A 75 34.61 32.30 15.98
N VAL A 76 35.89 32.22 16.36
CA VAL A 76 36.32 31.38 17.51
C VAL A 76 36.02 32.06 18.85
N ILE A 77 35.73 33.36 18.83
CA ILE A 77 35.61 34.20 20.03
C ILE A 77 34.16 34.13 20.56
N PRO A 78 33.93 33.80 21.83
CA PRO A 78 32.61 33.90 22.46
C PRO A 78 32.24 35.37 22.73
N PHE A 79 30.98 35.71 22.53
CA PHE A 79 30.38 36.99 22.88
C PHE A 79 29.96 37.04 24.36
N ALA A 80 29.70 35.89 25.01
CA ALA A 80 29.34 35.77 26.44
C ALA A 80 30.21 36.62 27.39
N PRO A 81 31.56 36.63 27.26
CA PRO A 81 32.43 37.44 28.12
C PRO A 81 32.21 38.95 28.03
N ILE A 82 31.63 39.47 26.94
CA ILE A 82 31.37 40.91 26.78
C ILE A 82 30.37 41.38 27.84
N ALA A 83 29.23 40.69 27.97
CA ALA A 83 28.22 41.01 28.96
C ALA A 83 28.78 40.85 30.40
N ILE A 84 29.47 39.74 30.66
CA ILE A 84 30.02 39.42 31.98
C ILE A 84 31.04 40.47 32.42
N THR A 85 31.97 40.84 31.55
CA THR A 85 33.04 41.80 31.85
C THR A 85 32.47 43.21 32.01
N THR A 86 31.51 43.59 31.17
CA THR A 86 30.84 44.90 31.25
C THR A 86 30.10 45.07 32.56
N LEU A 87 29.31 44.06 32.98
CA LEU A 87 28.61 44.08 34.26
C LEU A 87 29.56 44.12 35.45
N LYS A 88 30.64 43.32 35.41
CA LYS A 88 31.69 43.32 36.47
C LYS A 88 32.34 44.69 36.61
N LEU A 89 32.70 45.34 35.50
CA LEU A 89 33.30 46.68 35.50
C LEU A 89 32.33 47.75 36.00
N ILE A 90 31.04 47.67 35.65
CA ILE A 90 30.02 48.60 36.15
C ILE A 90 29.86 48.45 37.66
N VAL A 91 29.75 47.23 38.19
CA VAL A 91 29.62 47.00 39.64
C VAL A 91 30.88 47.44 40.38
N ASP A 92 32.07 47.12 39.84
CA ASP A 92 33.34 47.44 40.48
C ASP A 92 33.61 48.94 40.52
N ALA A 93 33.21 49.67 39.46
CA ALA A 93 33.16 51.11 39.44
C ALA A 93 32.09 51.60 40.43
N THR A 94 30.81 51.33 40.18
CA THR A 94 29.66 51.96 40.85
C THR A 94 29.47 51.62 42.33
N LYS A 95 30.02 50.50 42.80
CA LYS A 95 29.69 49.90 44.10
C LYS A 95 28.16 49.71 44.31
N LYS A 96 27.36 49.73 43.24
CA LYS A 96 25.91 49.56 43.23
C LYS A 96 25.54 48.54 42.16
N GLU A 97 24.45 47.81 42.36
CA GLU A 97 23.92 46.96 41.30
C GLU A 97 23.35 47.82 40.15
N PRO A 98 23.58 47.43 38.88
CA PRO A 98 22.87 48.03 37.76
C PRO A 98 21.38 47.68 37.83
N SER A 99 20.54 48.51 37.20
CA SER A 99 19.10 48.25 37.10
C SER A 99 18.84 46.89 36.42
N PRO A 100 17.90 46.08 36.91
CA PRO A 100 17.61 44.76 36.33
C PRO A 100 17.33 44.80 34.82
N GLU A 101 16.64 45.82 34.33
CA GLU A 101 16.24 46.00 32.93
C GLU A 101 17.46 46.12 32.01
N SER A 102 18.40 47.00 32.38
CA SER A 102 19.64 47.22 31.61
C SER A 102 20.52 45.96 31.53
N CYS A 103 20.53 45.16 32.61
CA CYS A 103 21.25 43.89 32.62
C CYS A 103 20.62 42.86 31.67
N VAL A 104 19.29 42.74 31.67
CA VAL A 104 18.56 41.80 30.79
C VAL A 104 18.79 42.13 29.33
N ILE A 105 18.75 43.41 28.95
CA ILE A 105 19.00 43.84 27.57
C ILE A 105 20.41 43.45 27.12
N LEU A 106 21.42 43.65 27.97
CA LEU A 106 22.80 43.31 27.64
C LEU A 106 23.02 41.79 27.53
N VAL A 107 22.52 41.04 28.51
CA VAL A 107 22.69 39.57 28.55
C VAL A 107 21.91 38.91 27.41
N SER A 108 20.69 39.36 27.13
CA SER A 108 19.88 38.81 26.03
C SER A 108 20.50 39.03 24.66
N GLN A 109 21.07 40.20 24.37
CA GLN A 109 21.77 40.43 23.09
C GLN A 109 22.93 39.46 22.89
N VAL A 110 23.72 39.23 23.94
CA VAL A 110 24.87 38.33 23.88
C VAL A 110 24.43 36.87 23.76
N ALA A 111 23.46 36.44 24.57
CA ALA A 111 22.92 35.09 24.51
C ALA A 111 22.26 34.79 23.15
N TYR A 112 21.60 35.78 22.54
CA TYR A 112 21.01 35.66 21.21
C TYR A 112 22.07 35.46 20.13
N LEU A 113 23.19 36.18 20.21
CA LEU A 113 24.32 36.00 19.29
C LEU A 113 25.01 34.65 19.46
N GLU A 114 25.18 34.17 20.70
CA GLU A 114 25.73 32.82 20.95
C GLU A 114 24.79 31.73 20.41
N SER A 115 23.48 31.91 20.57
CA SER A 115 22.46 31.01 20.02
C SER A 115 22.51 30.96 18.51
N LEU A 116 22.59 32.13 17.87
CA LEU A 116 22.75 32.24 16.42
C LEU A 116 24.03 31.53 15.96
N LYS A 117 25.15 31.80 16.64
CA LYS A 117 26.43 31.16 16.33
C LYS A 117 26.37 29.64 16.45
N ALA A 118 25.74 29.11 17.51
CA ALA A 118 25.59 27.68 17.72
C ALA A 118 24.77 27.01 16.62
N ILE A 119 23.58 27.55 16.31
CA ILE A 119 22.71 27.04 15.25
C ILE A 119 23.41 27.10 13.89
N LEU A 120 24.07 28.22 13.59
CA LEU A 120 24.83 28.34 12.34
C LEU A 120 26.00 27.34 12.28
N LYS A 121 26.61 26.94 13.40
CA LYS A 121 27.71 25.97 13.42
C LYS A 121 27.23 24.52 13.28
N GLU A 122 26.08 24.20 13.85
CA GLU A 122 25.46 22.87 13.81
C GLU A 122 24.84 22.57 12.44
N ASP A 123 24.31 23.59 11.76
CA ASP A 123 23.57 23.42 10.50
C ASP A 123 24.45 23.72 9.25
N SER A 124 25.14 22.69 8.78
CA SER A 124 26.00 22.76 7.60
C SER A 124 25.28 23.14 6.29
N GLN A 125 23.99 22.80 6.15
CA GLN A 125 23.20 23.17 4.97
C GLN A 125 22.86 24.66 5.01
N LEU A 126 22.43 25.15 6.17
CA LEU A 126 22.16 26.57 6.39
C LEU A 126 23.42 27.42 6.14
N GLN A 127 24.61 26.95 6.57
CA GLN A 127 25.88 27.63 6.27
C GLN A 127 26.13 27.78 4.77
N GLN A 128 25.89 26.73 3.97
CA GLN A 128 26.11 26.79 2.52
C GLN A 128 25.16 27.80 1.85
N GLN A 129 23.92 27.91 2.34
CA GLN A 129 22.92 28.83 1.80
C GLN A 129 23.23 30.31 2.12
N ILE A 130 23.74 30.60 3.32
CA ILE A 130 23.96 31.98 3.78
C ILE A 130 25.37 32.52 3.50
N ASN A 131 26.29 31.72 2.94
CA ASN A 131 27.71 32.09 2.75
C ASN A 131 27.98 33.05 1.59
N GLN A 132 26.95 33.62 0.94
CA GLN A 132 27.13 34.62 -0.10
C GLN A 132 27.48 35.97 0.52
N GLU A 133 28.64 36.53 0.20
CA GLU A 133 29.07 37.87 0.64
C GLU A 133 28.14 38.95 0.05
N LYS A 134 27.03 39.23 0.74
CA LYS A 134 26.13 40.34 0.40
C LYS A 134 26.42 41.57 1.28
N PRO A 135 26.44 42.78 0.69
CA PRO A 135 26.83 44.00 1.38
C PRO A 135 25.86 44.36 2.51
N VAL A 136 26.41 45.14 3.44
CA VAL A 136 25.79 45.66 4.67
C VAL A 136 24.52 46.45 4.38
N SER A 137 23.45 46.20 5.15
CA SER A 137 22.16 46.86 5.01
C SER A 137 22.08 48.08 5.94
N GLU A 138 22.03 49.28 5.36
CA GLU A 138 21.82 50.52 6.14
C GLU A 138 20.44 50.56 6.80
N THR A 139 19.45 49.91 6.18
CA THR A 139 18.09 49.79 6.72
C THR A 139 18.10 48.97 8.01
N LEU A 140 18.83 47.85 8.01
CA LEU A 140 19.04 46.99 9.18
C LEU A 140 19.79 47.74 10.30
N ALA A 141 20.84 48.49 9.94
CA ALA A 141 21.60 49.31 10.89
C ALA A 141 20.71 50.34 11.61
N ARG A 142 19.75 50.96 10.90
CA ARG A 142 18.79 51.89 11.50
C ARG A 142 17.79 51.21 12.43
N GLN A 143 17.37 49.98 12.13
CA GLN A 143 16.49 49.21 13.01
C GLN A 143 17.21 48.78 14.30
N ILE A 144 18.44 48.27 14.18
CA ILE A 144 19.30 47.91 15.33
C ILE A 144 19.50 49.13 16.24
N LYS A 145 19.76 50.31 15.65
CA LYS A 145 19.87 51.55 16.42
C LYS A 145 18.60 51.88 17.21
N LYS A 146 17.41 51.77 16.59
CA LYS A 146 16.13 52.00 17.28
C LYS A 146 15.88 51.03 18.44
N LEU A 147 16.39 49.80 18.36
CA LEU A 147 16.29 48.81 19.42
C LEU A 147 17.16 49.15 20.64
N GLY A 148 18.35 49.70 20.40
CA GLY A 148 19.22 50.20 21.47
C GLY A 148 18.66 51.41 22.22
N GLU A 149 17.69 52.12 21.63
CA GLU A 149 17.08 53.34 22.17
C GLU A 149 15.81 53.13 23.00
N GLN A 150 15.26 51.91 23.07
CA GLN A 150 14.02 51.61 23.77
C GLN A 150 14.22 51.34 25.27
N GLU A 151 13.41 51.99 26.11
CA GLU A 151 13.29 51.67 27.54
C GLU A 151 12.28 50.53 27.74
N PHE A 152 12.64 49.55 28.58
CA PHE A 152 11.81 48.37 28.85
C PHE A 152 11.28 48.38 30.28
N GLU A 153 10.03 47.93 30.45
CA GLU A 153 9.40 47.80 31.77
C GLU A 153 9.95 46.58 32.54
N GLU A 154 10.02 46.68 33.87
CA GLU A 154 10.47 45.60 34.77
C GLU A 154 9.74 44.27 34.53
N ARG A 155 8.44 44.33 34.16
CA ARG A 155 7.62 43.15 33.86
C ARG A 155 8.08 42.40 32.62
N GLU A 156 8.48 43.12 31.58
CA GLU A 156 9.00 42.53 30.33
C GLU A 156 10.41 41.98 30.53
N ALA A 157 11.24 42.65 31.34
CA ALA A 157 12.56 42.16 31.71
C ALA A 157 12.48 40.81 32.45
N LYS A 158 11.53 40.68 33.41
CA LYS A 158 11.24 39.39 34.07
C LYS A 158 10.76 38.32 33.10
N LYS A 159 9.90 38.68 32.15
CA LYS A 159 9.43 37.74 31.12
C LYS A 159 10.57 37.27 30.23
N ALA A 160 11.44 38.17 29.77
CA ALA A 160 12.56 37.84 28.91
C ALA A 160 13.57 36.90 29.58
N ILE A 161 13.83 37.03 30.88
CA ILE A 161 14.71 36.10 31.62
C ILE A 161 14.14 34.68 31.68
N LEU A 162 12.82 34.54 31.82
CA LEU A 162 12.17 33.25 32.05
C LEU A 162 11.77 32.55 30.74
N TYR A 163 11.32 33.34 29.75
CA TYR A 163 10.74 32.92 28.48
C TYR A 163 11.13 33.93 27.38
N PHE A 164 12.40 33.97 27.00
CA PHE A 164 12.93 34.94 26.05
C PHE A 164 12.13 34.92 24.75
N HIS A 165 11.89 33.74 24.19
CA HIS A 165 11.18 33.54 22.94
C HIS A 165 9.74 34.10 22.91
N GLU A 166 9.07 34.26 24.06
CA GLU A 166 7.75 34.89 24.15
C GLU A 166 7.80 36.41 24.45
N SER A 167 8.99 36.97 24.64
CA SER A 167 9.18 38.37 25.03
C SER A 167 9.13 39.33 23.84
N LYS A 168 8.81 40.59 24.11
CA LYS A 168 8.91 41.66 23.09
C LYS A 168 10.34 41.84 22.59
N LEU A 169 11.35 41.50 23.40
CA LEU A 169 12.75 41.53 22.99
C LEU A 169 13.04 40.49 21.91
N ALA A 170 12.56 39.25 22.07
CA ALA A 170 12.70 38.23 21.03
C ALA A 170 11.99 38.60 19.75
N GLU A 171 10.77 39.14 19.81
CA GLU A 171 10.06 39.62 18.62
C GLU A 171 10.90 40.65 17.85
N ALA A 172 11.49 41.59 18.58
CA ALA A 172 12.29 42.65 18.01
C ALA A 172 13.64 42.15 17.44
N PHE A 173 14.30 41.20 18.11
CA PHE A 173 15.55 40.61 17.64
C PHE A 173 15.31 39.69 16.43
N ASN A 174 14.23 38.92 16.46
CA ASN A 174 13.81 38.05 15.37
C ASN A 174 13.48 38.85 14.12
N GLN A 175 12.83 40.01 14.22
CA GLN A 175 12.59 40.87 13.05
C GLN A 175 13.89 41.27 12.35
N VAL A 176 14.92 41.66 13.12
CA VAL A 176 16.24 42.02 12.58
C VAL A 176 16.91 40.80 11.93
N LEU A 177 16.97 39.68 12.64
CA LEU A 177 17.62 38.48 12.12
C LEU A 177 16.88 37.90 10.90
N GLN A 178 15.54 37.89 10.91
CA GLN A 178 14.71 37.39 9.82
C GLN A 178 14.94 38.21 8.56
N GLN A 179 14.94 39.55 8.67
CA GLN A 179 15.27 40.43 7.55
C GLN A 179 16.68 40.12 7.01
N ARG A 180 17.66 39.89 7.89
CA ARG A 180 19.02 39.56 7.47
C ARG A 180 19.12 38.20 6.76
N LEU A 181 18.42 37.19 7.26
CA LEU A 181 18.38 35.85 6.64
C LEU A 181 17.71 35.91 5.26
N GLN A 182 16.65 36.70 5.11
CA GLN A 182 16.01 36.95 3.81
C GLN A 182 16.94 37.68 2.84
N GLU A 183 17.67 38.71 3.31
CA GLU A 183 18.70 39.38 2.52
C GLU A 183 19.79 38.38 2.07
N ALA A 184 20.17 37.43 2.93
CA ALA A 184 21.12 36.36 2.62
C ALA A 184 20.58 35.33 1.59
N GLY A 185 19.27 35.29 1.34
CA GLY A 185 18.65 34.45 0.32
C GLY A 185 17.74 33.32 0.84
N LEU A 186 17.46 33.27 2.15
CA LEU A 186 16.47 32.33 2.70
C LEU A 186 15.04 32.78 2.36
N ILE A 187 14.16 31.82 2.08
CA ILE A 187 12.73 32.09 1.97
C ILE A 187 12.15 32.47 3.34
N GLU A 188 11.04 33.21 3.34
CA GLU A 188 10.45 33.78 4.56
C GLU A 188 10.11 32.73 5.63
N ALA A 189 9.60 31.55 5.21
CA ALA A 189 9.25 30.47 6.11
C ALA A 189 10.49 29.90 6.84
N ASP A 190 11.56 29.60 6.10
CA ASP A 190 12.80 29.07 6.66
C ASP A 190 13.49 30.10 7.55
N ALA A 191 13.50 31.38 7.14
CA ALA A 191 14.04 32.46 7.94
C ALA A 191 13.32 32.56 9.29
N LYS A 192 11.98 32.45 9.29
CA LYS A 192 11.18 32.44 10.51
C LYS A 192 11.53 31.25 11.42
N THR A 193 11.63 30.04 10.86
CA THR A 193 12.03 28.83 11.61
C THR A 193 13.40 28.99 12.28
N VAL A 194 14.38 29.53 11.55
CA VAL A 194 15.72 29.80 12.11
C VAL A 194 15.65 30.82 13.23
N THR A 195 14.92 31.94 13.06
CA THR A 195 14.80 32.94 14.14
C THR A 195 14.11 32.39 15.38
N GLU A 196 13.12 31.50 15.23
CA GLU A 196 12.49 30.86 16.39
C GLU A 196 13.44 29.91 17.12
N ARG A 197 14.23 29.12 16.38
CA ARG A 197 15.28 28.26 16.97
C ARG A 197 16.27 29.09 17.76
N VAL A 198 16.73 30.21 17.20
CA VAL A 198 17.66 31.14 17.88
C VAL A 198 17.03 31.71 19.14
N ALA A 199 15.79 32.20 19.07
CA ALA A 199 15.10 32.76 20.23
C ALA A 199 14.90 31.74 21.36
N ARG A 200 14.57 30.48 21.05
CA ARG A 200 14.41 29.42 22.06
C ARG A 200 15.74 28.96 22.64
N LYS A 201 16.80 28.85 21.83
CA LYS A 201 18.16 28.52 22.32
C LYS A 201 18.77 29.66 23.15
N THR A 202 18.28 30.89 22.97
CA THR A 202 18.71 32.07 23.76
C THR A 202 18.43 31.92 25.25
N ASP A 203 17.35 31.21 25.61
CA ASP A 203 17.04 30.92 27.00
C ASP A 203 18.23 30.20 27.68
N GLU A 204 18.75 29.13 27.08
CA GLU A 204 19.92 28.35 27.58
C GLU A 204 21.17 29.22 27.81
N TYR A 205 21.55 30.02 26.82
CA TYR A 205 22.74 30.89 26.91
C TYR A 205 22.54 32.05 27.90
N MET A 206 21.31 32.54 28.07
CA MET A 206 21.01 33.50 29.12
C MET A 206 21.22 32.89 30.50
N LEU A 207 20.80 31.64 30.73
CA LEU A 207 21.04 30.94 32.00
C LEU A 207 22.54 30.83 32.29
N SER A 208 23.30 30.35 31.29
CA SER A 208 24.75 30.19 31.41
C SER A 208 25.45 31.51 31.74
N ALA A 209 25.14 32.57 31.01
CA ALA A 209 25.72 33.89 31.23
C ALA A 209 25.38 34.47 32.61
N LEU A 210 24.14 34.29 33.10
CA LEU A 210 23.72 34.77 34.43
C LEU A 210 24.43 34.02 35.56
N VAL A 211 24.66 32.72 35.42
CA VAL A 211 25.42 31.91 36.39
C VAL A 211 26.87 32.39 36.50
N GLU A 212 27.53 32.68 35.37
CA GLU A 212 28.93 33.14 35.35
C GLU A 212 29.16 34.55 35.92
N VAL A 213 28.11 35.39 35.96
CA VAL A 213 28.16 36.73 36.56
C VAL A 213 28.20 36.66 38.11
N GLY A 214 27.57 35.65 38.71
CA GLY A 214 27.67 35.30 40.14
C GLY A 214 27.14 36.35 41.13
N ASP A 215 27.60 36.29 42.39
CA ASP A 215 27.14 37.09 43.56
C ASP A 215 27.22 38.63 43.43
N LYS A 216 27.75 39.15 42.30
CA LYS A 216 27.88 40.59 42.04
C LYS A 216 26.59 41.23 41.53
N VAL A 217 25.61 40.44 41.08
CA VAL A 217 24.28 40.90 40.64
C VAL A 217 23.17 40.13 41.37
N LYS A 218 23.13 40.28 42.70
CA LYS A 218 22.22 39.58 43.61
C LYS A 218 20.74 39.73 43.27
N GLN A 219 20.26 40.90 42.83
CA GLN A 219 18.84 41.11 42.52
C GLN A 219 18.38 40.28 41.31
N LEU A 220 19.21 40.14 40.27
CA LEU A 220 18.93 39.28 39.11
C LEU A 220 19.08 37.79 39.44
N VAL A 221 20.12 37.44 40.21
CA VAL A 221 20.32 36.06 40.67
C VAL A 221 19.17 35.61 41.57
N GLU A 222 18.58 36.51 42.38
CA GLU A 222 17.42 36.21 43.22
C GLU A 222 16.15 35.94 42.38
N TRP A 223 15.96 36.61 41.24
CA TRP A 223 14.88 36.30 40.30
C TRP A 223 15.02 34.90 39.69
N TYR A 224 16.21 34.31 39.76
CA TYR A 224 16.58 33.04 39.14
C TYR A 224 16.84 31.90 40.14
N ARG A 225 17.03 32.19 41.43
CA ARG A 225 17.60 31.28 42.46
C ARG A 225 16.78 30.03 42.78
N VAL A 226 15.65 29.81 42.12
CA VAL A 226 14.83 28.61 42.27
C VAL A 226 14.91 27.78 40.97
N GLY A 227 15.70 26.69 40.99
CA GLY A 227 15.74 25.68 39.92
C GLY A 227 16.66 25.97 38.72
N GLY A 228 17.47 27.03 38.76
CA GLY A 228 18.25 27.47 37.62
C GLY A 228 19.45 26.60 37.20
N LYS A 229 20.02 25.83 38.13
CA LYS A 229 21.09 24.87 37.82
C LYS A 229 20.51 23.59 37.19
N ASP A 230 19.40 23.12 37.75
CA ASP A 230 18.68 21.93 37.29
C ASP A 230 18.17 22.10 35.85
N LYS A 231 17.73 23.33 35.48
CA LYS A 231 17.38 23.67 34.09
C LYS A 231 18.55 23.59 33.11
N LEU A 232 19.77 23.96 33.51
CA LEU A 232 20.96 23.85 32.66
C LEU A 232 21.38 22.39 32.48
N GLU A 233 21.37 21.61 33.56
CA GLU A 233 21.65 20.16 33.51
C GLU A 233 20.64 19.42 32.61
N LYS A 234 19.36 19.84 32.61
CA LYS A 234 18.33 19.37 31.68
C LYS A 234 18.68 19.59 30.20
N TYR A 235 19.12 20.79 29.82
CA TYR A 235 19.45 21.07 28.41
C TYR A 235 20.61 20.22 27.91
N PHE A 236 21.68 20.09 28.70
CA PHE A 236 22.80 19.21 28.36
C PHE A 236 22.37 17.74 28.20
N SER A 237 21.50 17.27 29.11
CA SER A 237 20.95 15.92 29.01
C SER A 237 20.06 15.71 27.77
N ILE A 238 19.31 16.73 27.33
CA ILE A 238 18.57 16.67 26.06
C ILE A 238 19.53 16.54 24.88
N ASP A 239 20.62 17.32 24.85
CA ASP A 239 21.62 17.22 23.78
C ASP A 239 22.28 15.83 23.73
N ASP A 240 22.63 15.27 24.90
CA ASP A 240 23.15 13.90 25.01
C ASP A 240 22.16 12.87 24.47
N TYR A 241 20.88 12.98 24.80
CA TYR A 241 19.82 12.13 24.23
C TYR A 241 19.73 12.26 22.71
N LEU A 242 19.79 13.47 22.17
CA LEU A 242 19.70 13.69 20.71
C LEU A 242 20.89 13.08 19.96
N GLU A 243 22.09 13.17 20.54
CA GLU A 243 23.32 12.61 19.96
C GLU A 243 23.41 11.09 20.10
N GLN A 244 22.95 10.52 21.23
CA GLN A 244 23.09 9.08 21.51
C GLN A 244 21.89 8.26 21.04
N GLU A 245 20.66 8.78 21.15
CA GLU A 245 19.44 8.02 20.87
C GLU A 245 18.78 8.35 19.54
N ILE A 246 18.87 9.59 19.04
CA ILE A 246 18.19 9.99 17.79
C ILE A 246 19.12 9.94 16.58
N LYS A 247 20.29 10.59 16.66
CA LYS A 247 21.26 10.67 15.55
C LYS A 247 21.66 9.32 14.93
N PRO A 248 21.87 8.22 15.67
CA PRO A 248 22.26 6.95 15.05
C PRO A 248 21.11 6.20 14.36
N LYS A 249 19.84 6.56 14.61
CA LYS A 249 18.68 5.77 14.13
C LYS A 249 18.60 5.61 12.62
N PRO A 250 18.88 6.64 11.80
CA PRO A 250 18.93 6.48 10.35
C PRO A 250 20.07 5.59 9.85
N GLU A 251 21.16 5.52 10.61
CA GLU A 251 22.39 4.79 10.26
C GLU A 251 22.39 3.34 10.79
N GLU A 252 21.31 2.91 11.45
CA GLU A 252 21.10 1.50 11.81
C GLU A 252 21.08 0.63 10.54
N LYS A 253 21.68 -0.56 10.61
CA LYS A 253 21.78 -1.51 9.50
C LYS A 253 20.45 -2.21 9.24
N ILE A 254 20.16 -2.49 7.97
CA ILE A 254 18.96 -3.23 7.58
C ILE A 254 19.20 -4.73 7.83
N PHE A 255 18.40 -5.37 8.68
CA PHE A 255 18.57 -6.77 9.10
C PHE A 255 20.01 -7.07 9.55
N ASP A 256 20.66 -8.05 8.92
CA ASP A 256 22.04 -8.53 9.14
C ASP A 256 23.03 -7.97 8.11
N GLU A 257 22.65 -6.96 7.31
CA GLU A 257 23.54 -6.32 6.34
C GLU A 257 24.80 -5.77 7.01
N THR A 258 25.92 -5.80 6.29
CA THR A 258 27.19 -5.31 6.84
C THR A 258 27.43 -3.82 6.58
N TYR A 259 26.87 -3.26 5.50
CA TYR A 259 27.16 -1.90 5.03
C TYR A 259 25.95 -1.07 4.54
N ILE A 260 24.75 -1.66 4.45
CA ILE A 260 23.53 -0.95 4.00
C ILE A 260 22.72 -0.49 5.23
N THR A 261 22.45 0.82 5.33
CA THR A 261 21.67 1.42 6.42
C THR A 261 20.24 1.78 5.99
N PHE A 262 19.36 2.08 6.94
CA PHE A 262 18.01 2.55 6.60
C PHE A 262 18.02 3.83 5.76
N ARG A 263 18.92 4.78 6.07
CA ARG A 263 19.06 6.04 5.34
C ARG A 263 19.41 5.83 3.87
N ASP A 264 20.22 4.83 3.58
CA ASP A 264 20.70 4.55 2.24
C ASP A 264 19.55 4.26 1.27
N LEU A 265 18.58 3.45 1.69
CA LEU A 265 17.47 2.99 0.86
C LEU A 265 16.15 3.71 1.12
N TYR A 266 16.07 4.57 2.13
CA TYR A 266 14.83 5.25 2.48
C TYR A 266 14.33 6.15 1.34
N VAL A 267 13.03 6.07 1.06
CA VAL A 267 12.29 6.93 0.13
C VAL A 267 11.01 7.44 0.79
N PRO A 268 10.66 8.73 0.64
CA PRO A 268 9.43 9.27 1.20
C PRO A 268 8.22 8.80 0.39
N LEU A 269 7.27 8.12 1.05
CA LEU A 269 6.05 7.61 0.42
C LEU A 269 4.94 8.67 0.37
N GLN A 270 3.98 8.47 -0.52
CA GLN A 270 2.77 9.29 -0.61
C GLN A 270 1.79 8.92 0.51
N VAL A 271 1.02 9.91 0.99
CA VAL A 271 -0.08 9.72 1.93
C VAL A 271 -1.40 10.22 1.35
N LYS A 272 -2.49 9.54 1.71
CA LYS A 272 -3.87 9.91 1.41
C LYS A 272 -4.62 10.22 2.70
N GLU A 273 -5.32 11.35 2.75
CA GLU A 273 -6.19 11.68 3.89
C GLU A 273 -7.45 10.82 3.88
N LEU A 274 -7.87 10.35 5.07
CA LEU A 274 -9.05 9.47 5.20
C LEU A 274 -10.31 10.18 5.69
N ASP A 275 -10.16 11.38 6.29
CA ASP A 275 -11.25 12.09 6.95
C ASP A 275 -11.90 13.17 6.04
N GLU A 276 -11.29 13.51 4.90
CA GLU A 276 -11.81 14.48 3.91
C GLU A 276 -12.18 13.78 2.58
N LYS A 277 -13.27 14.21 1.92
CA LYS A 277 -13.80 13.63 0.67
C LYS A 277 -12.94 13.92 -0.58
N GLY A 278 -11.62 14.08 -0.45
CA GLY A 278 -10.73 14.44 -1.54
C GLY A 278 -9.48 13.56 -1.62
N ASP A 279 -9.12 13.15 -2.84
CA ASP A 279 -7.85 12.49 -3.18
C ASP A 279 -6.69 13.51 -3.19
N VAL A 280 -6.39 14.12 -2.05
CA VAL A 280 -5.17 14.93 -1.91
C VAL A 280 -4.02 13.99 -1.52
N THR A 281 -3.16 13.67 -2.49
CA THR A 281 -1.93 12.93 -2.27
C THR A 281 -0.75 13.87 -2.10
N SER A 282 0.02 13.72 -1.02
CA SER A 282 1.27 14.45 -0.80
C SER A 282 2.32 13.53 -0.17
N GLN A 283 3.60 13.90 -0.24
CA GLN A 283 4.64 13.12 0.42
C GLN A 283 4.48 13.21 1.94
N ILE A 284 4.67 12.07 2.63
CA ILE A 284 4.47 11.97 4.08
C ILE A 284 5.23 13.04 4.87
N GLU A 285 6.45 13.37 4.46
CA GLU A 285 7.25 14.38 5.16
C GLU A 285 6.71 15.79 4.96
N GLU A 286 6.32 16.15 3.74
CA GLU A 286 5.72 17.45 3.43
C GLU A 286 4.40 17.63 4.16
N PHE A 287 3.62 16.56 4.22
CA PHE A 287 2.37 16.50 4.94
C PHE A 287 2.55 16.73 6.45
N VAL A 288 3.48 16.02 7.09
CA VAL A 288 3.73 16.21 8.53
C VAL A 288 4.30 17.61 8.80
N LYS A 289 5.17 18.13 7.92
CA LYS A 289 5.71 19.50 8.01
C LYS A 289 4.60 20.55 7.93
N SER A 290 3.62 20.41 7.04
CA SER A 290 2.51 21.36 6.92
C SER A 290 1.69 21.38 8.21
N ILE A 291 1.37 20.21 8.79
CA ILE A 291 0.64 20.10 10.06
C ILE A 291 1.40 20.76 11.21
N LEU A 292 2.72 20.53 11.31
CA LEU A 292 3.53 21.17 12.36
C LEU A 292 3.50 22.70 12.23
N SER A 293 3.49 23.23 11.01
CA SER A 293 3.38 24.68 10.75
C SER A 293 1.98 25.24 11.02
N GLU A 294 0.92 24.46 10.78
CA GLU A 294 -0.47 24.85 11.05
C GLU A 294 -0.80 24.82 12.54
N ALA A 295 -0.23 23.87 13.28
CA ALA A 295 -0.36 23.76 14.74
C ALA A 295 0.16 25.01 15.47
N GLU A 296 1.03 25.81 14.84
CA GLU A 296 1.46 27.12 15.37
C GLU A 296 0.42 28.23 15.14
N LYS A 297 -0.40 28.12 14.08
CA LYS A 297 -1.39 29.13 13.69
C LYS A 297 -2.78 28.86 14.29
N ASN A 298 -3.18 27.59 14.37
CA ASN A 298 -4.48 27.16 14.85
C ASN A 298 -4.40 26.62 16.28
N LYS A 299 -5.29 27.12 17.17
CA LYS A 299 -5.38 26.66 18.58
C LYS A 299 -5.94 25.24 18.75
N ALA A 300 -6.36 24.58 17.66
CA ALA A 300 -6.89 23.22 17.70
C ALA A 300 -5.76 22.21 17.48
N LYS A 301 -5.23 21.66 18.57
CA LYS A 301 -4.18 20.65 18.56
C LYS A 301 -4.77 19.28 18.28
N GLN A 302 -4.38 18.66 17.17
CA GLN A 302 -4.82 17.32 16.78
C GLN A 302 -3.68 16.31 16.94
N VAL A 303 -4.01 15.06 17.24
CA VAL A 303 -3.09 13.92 17.18
C VAL A 303 -3.08 13.41 15.75
N LEU A 304 -1.90 13.25 15.16
CA LEU A 304 -1.78 12.69 13.81
C LEU A 304 -1.61 11.18 13.89
N PHE A 305 -2.44 10.43 13.18
CA PHE A 305 -2.33 8.98 13.05
C PHE A 305 -1.97 8.59 11.63
N ILE A 306 -0.78 8.03 11.44
CA ILE A 306 -0.30 7.52 10.16
C ILE A 306 -0.52 6.00 10.14
N GLN A 307 -1.49 5.56 9.34
CA GLN A 307 -1.77 4.16 9.11
C GLN A 307 -1.13 3.65 7.82
N GLY A 308 -0.88 2.36 7.78
CA GLY A 308 -0.49 1.65 6.58
C GLY A 308 -0.27 0.18 6.87
N GLU A 309 -0.32 -0.64 5.84
CA GLU A 309 -0.04 -2.07 5.95
C GLU A 309 1.39 -2.34 6.44
N ALA A 310 1.62 -3.58 6.88
CA ALA A 310 2.94 -4.00 7.29
C ALA A 310 3.92 -4.00 6.09
N GLY A 311 5.20 -3.67 6.32
CA GLY A 311 6.18 -3.48 5.24
C GLY A 311 6.16 -2.13 4.51
N ARG A 312 5.13 -1.28 4.73
CA ARG A 312 5.01 0.09 4.16
C ARG A 312 6.01 1.12 4.70
N GLY A 313 6.93 0.76 5.59
CA GLY A 313 8.00 1.66 6.05
C GLY A 313 7.65 2.67 7.16
N LYS A 314 6.52 2.51 7.87
CA LYS A 314 6.11 3.38 9.01
C LYS A 314 7.23 3.66 10.02
N SER A 315 7.87 2.61 10.52
CA SER A 315 8.95 2.73 11.52
C SER A 315 10.22 3.35 10.94
N VAL A 316 10.49 3.11 9.65
CA VAL A 316 11.62 3.75 8.95
C VAL A 316 11.36 5.26 8.82
N PHE A 317 10.13 5.65 8.46
CA PHE A 317 9.71 7.05 8.46
C PHE A 317 9.93 7.71 9.84
N CYS A 318 9.49 7.08 10.93
CA CYS A 318 9.68 7.64 12.28
C CYS A 318 11.17 7.90 12.61
N ARG A 319 12.07 6.99 12.22
CA ARG A 319 13.52 7.15 12.42
C ARG A 319 14.09 8.32 11.61
N MET A 320 13.73 8.40 10.33
CA MET A 320 14.19 9.47 9.44
C MET A 320 13.67 10.84 9.89
N PHE A 321 12.38 10.89 10.23
CA PHE A 321 11.74 12.14 10.62
C PHE A 321 12.22 12.62 11.98
N ALA A 322 12.47 11.73 12.94
CA ALA A 322 13.06 12.11 14.22
C ALA A 322 14.44 12.78 14.05
N ASP A 323 15.31 12.22 13.21
CA ASP A 323 16.62 12.84 12.92
C ASP A 323 16.49 14.15 12.12
N TRP A 324 15.52 14.24 11.20
CA TRP A 324 15.23 15.49 10.50
C TRP A 324 14.79 16.60 11.48
N VAL A 325 13.92 16.30 12.44
CA VAL A 325 13.47 17.24 13.48
C VAL A 325 14.66 17.68 14.35
N ARG A 326 15.54 16.75 14.73
CA ARG A 326 16.78 17.04 15.47
C ARG A 326 17.66 18.06 14.73
N GLN A 327 17.81 17.93 13.42
CA GLN A 327 18.67 18.81 12.63
C GLN A 327 18.02 20.17 12.32
N ASN A 328 16.72 20.18 12.01
CA ASN A 328 16.06 21.32 11.37
C ASN A 328 15.11 22.09 12.29
N LEU A 329 14.52 21.45 13.30
CA LEU A 329 13.50 22.05 14.16
C LEU A 329 13.90 22.20 15.62
N HIS A 330 14.86 21.43 16.12
CA HIS A 330 15.35 21.60 17.49
C HIS A 330 16.06 22.96 17.67
N PRO A 331 15.80 23.73 18.75
CA PRO A 331 14.97 23.40 19.93
C PRO A 331 13.50 23.83 19.88
N SER A 332 13.00 24.32 18.74
CA SER A 332 11.55 24.60 18.55
C SER A 332 10.69 23.36 18.70
N PHE A 333 11.20 22.21 18.27
CA PHE A 333 10.70 20.90 18.64
C PHE A 333 11.86 19.94 18.90
N THR A 334 11.80 19.25 20.03
CA THR A 334 12.72 18.17 20.39
C THR A 334 12.05 16.82 20.10
N PRO A 335 12.59 15.98 19.21
CA PRO A 335 12.00 14.69 18.88
C PRO A 335 12.20 13.71 20.03
N ILE A 336 11.15 12.95 20.38
CA ILE A 336 11.24 11.77 21.24
C ILE A 336 10.65 10.60 20.46
N LEU A 337 11.49 9.62 20.12
CA LEU A 337 11.07 8.41 19.43
C LEU A 337 10.77 7.31 20.44
N ILE A 338 9.52 6.87 20.49
CA ILE A 338 9.04 5.83 21.40
C ILE A 338 8.56 4.65 20.56
N ARG A 339 9.20 3.50 20.72
CA ARG A 339 8.65 2.25 20.19
C ARG A 339 7.63 1.71 21.16
N LEU A 340 6.36 1.73 20.78
CA LEU A 340 5.26 1.35 21.67
C LEU A 340 5.33 -0.12 22.09
N ARG A 341 5.99 -0.99 21.31
CA ARG A 341 6.30 -2.37 21.72
C ARG A 341 7.09 -2.48 23.02
N ASP A 342 7.92 -1.48 23.30
CA ASP A 342 8.81 -1.48 24.46
C ASP A 342 8.10 -0.89 25.71
N VAL A 343 6.90 -0.32 25.56
CA VAL A 343 6.08 0.21 26.66
C VAL A 343 5.25 -0.93 27.27
N ARG A 344 5.67 -1.39 28.47
CA ARG A 344 5.07 -2.58 29.12
C ARG A 344 3.98 -2.28 30.15
N VAL A 345 3.98 -1.08 30.72
CA VAL A 345 3.11 -0.71 31.85
C VAL A 345 2.40 0.60 31.51
N LEU A 346 1.08 0.54 31.35
CA LEU A 346 0.23 1.74 31.26
C LEU A 346 -0.12 2.21 32.67
N LYS A 347 0.27 3.44 33.00
CA LYS A 347 -0.08 4.09 34.27
C LYS A 347 -1.42 4.82 34.14
N ASP A 348 -1.89 5.42 35.23
CA ASP A 348 -3.22 6.06 35.26
C ASP A 348 -3.27 7.36 34.44
N ASN A 349 -2.11 7.91 34.08
CA ASN A 349 -1.98 9.02 33.16
C ASN A 349 -0.76 8.86 32.23
N LEU A 350 -0.76 9.63 31.13
CA LEU A 350 0.28 9.56 30.11
C LEU A 350 1.64 9.99 30.66
N THR A 351 1.68 10.99 31.53
CA THR A 351 2.93 11.51 32.12
C THR A 351 3.69 10.41 32.85
N GLU A 352 3.04 9.70 33.77
CA GLU A 352 3.66 8.59 34.49
C GLU A 352 4.05 7.43 33.55
N THR A 353 3.27 7.21 32.48
CA THR A 353 3.57 6.19 31.47
C THR A 353 4.86 6.55 30.70
N LEU A 354 5.00 7.81 30.30
CA LEU A 354 6.19 8.32 29.62
C LEU A 354 7.42 8.33 30.55
N GLU A 355 7.26 8.76 31.80
CA GLU A 355 8.33 8.76 32.80
C GLU A 355 8.83 7.35 33.12
N ASN A 356 7.92 6.37 33.18
CA ASN A 356 8.28 4.98 33.36
C ASN A 356 9.02 4.40 32.15
N TYR A 357 8.66 4.80 30.93
CA TYR A 357 9.34 4.34 29.71
C TYR A 357 10.72 4.99 29.54
N LEU A 358 10.80 6.29 29.79
CA LEU A 358 12.01 7.09 29.68
C LEU A 358 12.80 7.13 30.99
N GLU A 359 12.65 6.11 31.84
CA GLU A 359 13.31 6.07 33.15
C GLU A 359 14.84 6.16 33.01
N ASN A 360 15.43 5.68 31.91
CA ASN A 360 16.87 5.74 31.67
C ASN A 360 17.33 7.05 31.01
N VAL A 361 16.42 8.03 30.84
CA VAL A 361 16.74 9.34 30.24
C VAL A 361 16.93 10.37 31.35
N ASP A 362 18.15 10.90 31.47
CA ASP A 362 18.58 11.73 32.60
C ASP A 362 17.72 12.98 32.84
N PHE A 363 17.26 13.67 31.78
CA PHE A 363 16.42 14.88 31.91
C PHE A 363 15.00 14.58 32.39
N VAL A 364 14.53 13.35 32.25
CA VAL A 364 13.21 12.91 32.73
C VAL A 364 13.27 12.63 34.24
N GLN A 365 14.38 12.09 34.74
CA GLN A 365 14.56 11.86 36.18
C GLN A 365 14.91 13.14 36.98
N SER A 366 15.67 14.04 36.37
CA SER A 366 16.21 15.23 37.07
C SER A 366 15.20 16.38 37.19
N ASP A 367 14.20 16.47 36.30
CA ASP A 367 13.18 17.52 36.30
C ASP A 367 11.75 16.93 36.33
N SER A 368 11.10 16.97 37.50
CA SER A 368 9.71 16.53 37.66
C SER A 368 8.69 17.41 36.88
N GLY A 369 9.12 18.56 36.36
CA GLY A 369 8.33 19.46 35.54
C GLY A 369 8.65 19.39 34.04
N TRP A 370 9.40 18.39 33.56
CA TRP A 370 9.97 18.40 32.20
C TRP A 370 8.94 18.56 31.07
N LEU A 371 7.72 18.01 31.22
CA LEU A 371 6.58 18.18 30.29
C LEU A 371 5.83 19.51 30.46
N THR A 372 5.91 20.13 31.63
CA THR A 372 5.21 21.41 31.92
C THR A 372 6.06 22.64 31.61
N ASP A 373 7.35 22.43 31.32
CA ASP A 373 8.29 23.50 31.01
C ASP A 373 8.01 24.12 29.64
N LYS A 374 7.55 25.38 29.64
CA LYS A 374 7.22 26.12 28.41
C LYS A 374 8.44 26.36 27.50
N ASN A 375 9.66 26.26 28.02
CA ASN A 375 10.87 26.44 27.21
C ASN A 375 11.22 25.19 26.39
N THR A 376 10.66 24.03 26.72
CA THR A 376 10.97 22.77 26.02
C THR A 376 9.72 22.21 25.37
N ARG A 377 9.72 22.08 24.04
CA ARG A 377 8.59 21.53 23.29
C ARG A 377 8.98 20.19 22.67
N PHE A 378 8.26 19.12 23.01
CA PHE A 378 8.53 17.80 22.45
C PHE A 378 7.60 17.45 21.28
N LEU A 379 8.16 16.71 20.31
CA LEU A 379 7.43 15.98 19.30
C LEU A 379 7.58 14.49 19.58
N PHE A 380 6.51 13.86 20.07
CA PHE A 380 6.49 12.43 20.36
C PHE A 380 6.13 11.65 19.09
N LEU A 381 7.07 10.81 18.63
CA LEU A 381 6.85 9.82 17.59
C LEU A 381 6.57 8.47 18.24
N LEU A 382 5.31 8.08 18.29
CA LEU A 382 4.84 6.84 18.86
C LEU A 382 4.76 5.77 17.75
N ASP A 383 5.81 4.97 17.63
CA ASP A 383 5.99 3.97 16.58
C ASP A 383 5.35 2.62 16.97
N GLY A 384 4.43 2.13 16.14
CA GLY A 384 3.81 0.80 16.29
C GLY A 384 2.69 0.72 17.33
N PHE A 385 1.62 1.49 17.17
CA PHE A 385 0.42 1.45 18.04
C PHE A 385 -0.20 0.05 18.14
N ASP A 386 -0.16 -0.69 17.03
CA ASP A 386 -0.58 -2.08 16.95
C ASP A 386 0.35 -3.07 17.69
N GLU A 387 1.49 -2.61 18.23
CA GLU A 387 2.46 -3.43 18.95
C GLU A 387 2.50 -3.16 20.46
N LEU A 388 1.64 -2.28 20.99
CA LEU A 388 1.62 -1.92 22.41
C LEU A 388 1.19 -3.12 23.29
N LEU A 389 2.11 -3.64 24.11
CA LEU A 389 1.90 -4.80 24.98
C LEU A 389 1.53 -4.35 26.40
N LEU A 390 0.26 -4.45 26.79
CA LEU A 390 -0.22 -3.96 28.09
C LEU A 390 -0.56 -5.12 29.02
N GLU A 391 0.31 -5.38 30.00
CA GLU A 391 0.04 -6.37 31.04
C GLU A 391 -1.19 -5.94 31.86
N GLY A 392 -2.23 -6.79 31.89
CA GLY A 392 -3.27 -6.70 32.92
C GLY A 392 -4.48 -5.79 32.67
N ARG A 393 -4.61 -5.08 31.53
CA ARG A 393 -5.79 -4.23 31.23
C ARG A 393 -6.48 -4.61 29.91
N ALA A 394 -7.79 -4.89 29.95
CA ALA A 394 -8.58 -5.35 28.80
C ALA A 394 -8.88 -4.24 27.74
N ASN A 395 -8.79 -2.96 28.11
CA ASN A 395 -9.05 -1.80 27.22
C ASN A 395 -7.80 -0.94 26.98
N GLY A 396 -6.60 -1.48 27.19
CA GLY A 396 -5.37 -0.68 27.30
C GLY A 396 -5.01 0.17 26.07
N LEU A 397 -5.27 -0.30 24.84
CA LEU A 397 -5.01 0.46 23.60
C LEU A 397 -5.88 1.72 23.51
N LYS A 398 -7.18 1.55 23.79
CA LYS A 398 -8.15 2.64 23.84
C LYS A 398 -7.79 3.63 24.95
N GLU A 399 -7.51 3.13 26.14
CA GLU A 399 -7.10 3.96 27.29
C GLU A 399 -5.84 4.78 26.96
N PHE A 400 -4.83 4.18 26.33
CA PHE A 400 -3.62 4.89 25.95
C PHE A 400 -3.90 6.01 24.94
N LEU A 401 -4.66 5.73 23.88
CA LEU A 401 -4.99 6.75 22.87
C LEU A 401 -5.86 7.87 23.47
N GLU A 402 -6.82 7.53 24.34
CA GLU A 402 -7.60 8.52 25.11
C GLU A 402 -6.73 9.37 26.03
N GLN A 403 -5.72 8.78 26.68
CA GLN A 403 -4.75 9.52 27.50
C GLN A 403 -3.92 10.49 26.64
N VAL A 404 -3.46 10.07 25.45
CA VAL A 404 -2.74 10.92 24.48
C VAL A 404 -3.63 12.07 24.00
N GLU A 405 -4.87 11.79 23.61
CA GLU A 405 -5.79 12.84 23.19
C GLU A 405 -6.11 13.83 24.32
N LYS A 406 -6.38 13.32 25.51
CA LYS A 406 -6.69 14.15 26.69
C LYS A 406 -5.50 15.06 27.02
N PHE A 407 -4.29 14.53 26.94
CA PHE A 407 -3.07 15.30 27.14
C PHE A 407 -2.90 16.36 26.03
N GLN A 408 -3.13 16.02 24.76
CA GLN A 408 -3.00 16.97 23.64
C GLN A 408 -4.04 18.09 23.67
N LYS A 409 -5.26 17.80 24.17
CA LYS A 409 -6.34 18.78 24.36
C LYS A 409 -6.12 19.70 25.55
N ASP A 410 -5.26 19.33 26.49
CA ASP A 410 -5.00 20.18 27.64
C ASP A 410 -4.45 21.54 27.18
N SER A 411 -5.09 22.61 27.64
CA SER A 411 -4.68 23.99 27.38
C SER A 411 -3.22 24.28 27.77
N PHE A 412 -2.65 23.51 28.70
CA PHE A 412 -1.27 23.65 29.15
C PHE A 412 -0.27 22.83 28.33
N CYS A 413 -0.70 21.84 27.54
CA CYS A 413 0.21 21.02 26.74
C CYS A 413 0.66 21.78 25.49
N HIS A 414 1.95 22.04 25.34
CA HIS A 414 2.54 22.64 24.13
C HIS A 414 3.21 21.62 23.20
N HIS A 415 3.19 20.33 23.54
CA HIS A 415 3.80 19.25 22.77
C HIS A 415 2.94 18.79 21.59
N GLN A 416 3.49 17.92 20.74
CA GLN A 416 2.78 17.33 19.61
C GLN A 416 3.00 15.81 19.58
N PHE A 417 1.96 15.07 19.23
CA PHE A 417 2.01 13.60 19.12
C PHE A 417 1.72 13.17 17.68
N LEU A 418 2.55 12.25 17.21
CA LEU A 418 2.41 11.51 15.97
C LEU A 418 2.41 10.03 16.31
N VAL A 419 1.37 9.32 15.89
CA VAL A 419 1.19 7.90 16.14
C VAL A 419 1.23 7.15 14.82
N THR A 420 1.94 6.04 14.76
CA THR A 420 1.89 5.14 13.60
C THR A 420 1.27 3.81 13.99
N GLY A 421 0.56 3.17 13.07
CA GLY A 421 -0.02 1.86 13.33
C GLY A 421 -0.61 1.19 12.08
N ARG A 422 -1.24 0.04 12.25
CA ARG A 422 -2.09 -0.56 11.22
C ARG A 422 -3.53 -0.06 11.33
N PRO A 423 -4.29 -0.03 10.21
CA PRO A 423 -5.70 0.38 10.23
C PRO A 423 -6.52 -0.39 11.28
N LEU A 424 -6.21 -1.67 11.44
CA LEU A 424 -6.84 -2.62 12.34
C LEU A 424 -6.74 -2.30 13.83
N ALA A 425 -5.65 -1.69 14.27
CA ALA A 425 -5.50 -1.32 15.68
C ALA A 425 -6.53 -0.25 16.11
N LEU A 426 -7.18 0.41 15.15
CA LEU A 426 -8.22 1.39 15.42
C LEU A 426 -9.64 0.80 15.35
N GLN A 427 -9.80 -0.44 14.88
CA GLN A 427 -11.11 -1.05 14.66
C GLN A 427 -11.89 -1.13 15.99
N GLY A 428 -13.09 -0.55 16.01
CA GLY A 428 -13.93 -0.44 17.22
C GLY A 428 -13.62 0.78 18.11
N ILE A 429 -12.52 1.49 17.87
CA ILE A 429 -12.16 2.76 18.51
C ILE A 429 -12.47 3.94 17.55
N ASP A 430 -12.34 3.72 16.24
CA ASP A 430 -12.58 4.69 15.15
C ASP A 430 -13.89 5.48 15.27
N ARG A 431 -15.02 4.79 15.53
CA ARG A 431 -16.35 5.42 15.60
C ARG A 431 -16.50 6.36 16.80
N LEU A 432 -15.74 6.14 17.86
CA LEU A 432 -15.72 7.00 19.05
C LEU A 432 -14.78 8.21 18.84
N LEU A 433 -13.68 8.01 18.12
CA LEU A 433 -12.65 9.03 17.88
C LEU A 433 -13.00 9.99 16.72
N SER A 434 -13.70 9.51 15.70
CA SER A 434 -14.24 10.35 14.61
C SER A 434 -15.23 11.40 15.11
N GLN A 435 -15.88 11.19 16.27
CA GLN A 435 -16.80 12.14 16.89
C GLN A 435 -16.10 13.32 17.58
N THR A 436 -14.84 13.16 18.01
CA THR A 436 -14.11 14.17 18.80
C THR A 436 -13.31 15.16 17.95
N LYS A 437 -13.18 14.94 16.63
CA LYS A 437 -12.37 15.74 15.67
C LYS A 437 -10.92 15.99 16.11
N SER A 438 -10.40 15.19 17.03
CA SER A 438 -9.07 15.34 17.63
C SER A 438 -8.00 14.48 17.00
N LEU A 439 -8.39 13.48 16.23
CA LEU A 439 -7.50 12.60 15.50
C LEU A 439 -7.59 12.94 14.01
N LYS A 440 -6.45 13.22 13.38
CA LYS A 440 -6.34 13.35 11.92
C LYS A 440 -5.70 12.07 11.38
N ARG A 441 -6.34 11.38 10.43
CA ARG A 441 -5.87 10.09 9.90
C ARG A 441 -5.39 10.18 8.47
N VAL A 442 -4.24 9.55 8.22
CA VAL A 442 -3.67 9.42 6.88
C VAL A 442 -3.16 8.02 6.61
N GLU A 443 -3.27 7.59 5.35
CA GLU A 443 -2.86 6.27 4.89
C GLU A 443 -1.65 6.35 3.95
N LEU A 444 -0.61 5.60 4.28
CA LEU A 444 0.58 5.41 3.44
C LEU A 444 0.26 4.57 2.20
N GLN A 445 0.51 5.15 1.02
CA GLN A 445 0.27 4.51 -0.27
C GLN A 445 1.49 3.68 -0.74
N PRO A 446 1.30 2.69 -1.64
CA PRO A 446 2.38 2.00 -2.34
C PRO A 446 3.31 2.96 -3.10
N MET A 447 4.54 2.51 -3.42
CA MET A 447 5.44 3.28 -4.27
C MET A 447 4.84 3.45 -5.67
N ASP A 448 4.75 4.69 -6.13
CA ASP A 448 4.56 4.99 -7.54
C ASP A 448 5.84 4.69 -8.33
N ASP A 449 5.78 4.78 -9.67
CA ASP A 449 6.91 4.46 -10.52
C ASP A 449 8.12 5.38 -10.32
N SER A 450 7.87 6.65 -9.96
CA SER A 450 8.91 7.64 -9.70
C SER A 450 9.65 7.35 -8.39
N ILE A 451 8.92 7.03 -7.33
CA ILE A 451 9.46 6.66 -6.03
C ILE A 451 10.23 5.34 -6.13
N ARG A 452 9.68 4.36 -6.84
CA ARG A 452 10.34 3.06 -7.09
C ARG A 452 11.68 3.25 -7.82
N GLN A 453 11.72 4.10 -8.86
CA GLN A 453 12.98 4.39 -9.55
C GLN A 453 13.99 5.11 -8.64
N THR A 454 13.52 6.00 -7.77
CA THR A 454 14.40 6.66 -6.79
C THR A 454 15.01 5.65 -5.83
N TRP A 455 14.25 4.64 -5.41
CA TRP A 455 14.75 3.54 -4.60
C TRP A 455 15.80 2.70 -5.35
N LEU A 456 15.56 2.37 -6.62
CA LEU A 456 16.50 1.61 -7.45
C LEU A 456 17.83 2.35 -7.65
N ASN A 457 17.79 3.67 -7.88
CA ASN A 457 19.00 4.49 -7.99
C ASN A 457 19.82 4.50 -6.68
N LYS A 458 19.13 4.50 -5.52
CA LYS A 458 19.76 4.41 -4.21
C LYS A 458 20.38 3.03 -3.97
N TRP A 459 19.69 1.98 -4.39
CA TRP A 459 20.21 0.61 -4.39
C TRP A 459 21.48 0.51 -5.24
N GLU A 460 21.45 1.03 -6.47
CA GLU A 460 22.62 1.09 -7.37
C GLU A 460 23.83 1.76 -6.71
N ALA A 461 23.62 2.88 -6.03
CA ALA A 461 24.71 3.58 -5.35
C ALA A 461 25.40 2.74 -4.26
N LYS A 462 24.74 1.71 -3.74
CA LYS A 462 25.25 0.86 -2.65
C LYS A 462 25.81 -0.46 -3.13
N VAL A 463 25.16 -1.12 -4.07
CA VAL A 463 25.59 -2.44 -4.57
C VAL A 463 26.42 -2.36 -5.86
N GLY A 464 26.44 -1.21 -6.51
CA GLY A 464 27.16 -0.96 -7.76
C GLY A 464 26.31 -1.20 -9.01
N THR A 465 26.67 -0.50 -10.09
CA THR A 465 25.94 -0.46 -11.37
C THR A 465 25.69 -1.83 -11.98
N GLN A 466 26.61 -2.78 -11.86
CA GLN A 466 26.42 -4.10 -12.45
C GLN A 466 25.34 -4.91 -11.73
N GLU A 467 25.37 -4.94 -10.39
CA GLU A 467 24.37 -5.69 -9.60
C GLU A 467 22.98 -5.07 -9.72
N ALA A 468 22.89 -3.74 -9.73
CA ALA A 468 21.63 -3.04 -9.91
C ALA A 468 21.03 -3.25 -11.30
N LYS A 469 21.83 -3.19 -12.37
CA LYS A 469 21.35 -3.49 -13.73
C LYS A 469 20.87 -4.93 -13.87
N ASN A 470 21.58 -5.88 -13.26
CA ASN A 470 21.14 -7.28 -13.25
C ASN A 470 19.79 -7.42 -12.50
N PHE A 471 19.63 -6.71 -11.38
CA PHE A 471 18.36 -6.73 -10.64
C PHE A 471 17.22 -6.04 -11.39
N GLU A 472 17.48 -4.95 -12.10
CA GLU A 472 16.49 -4.31 -12.98
C GLU A 472 16.09 -5.24 -14.13
N GLN A 473 17.05 -5.94 -14.74
CA GLN A 473 16.76 -6.95 -15.77
C GLN A 473 15.91 -8.08 -15.21
N PHE A 474 16.24 -8.56 -14.00
CA PHE A 474 15.44 -9.54 -13.28
C PHE A 474 14.00 -9.04 -13.03
N LEU A 475 13.81 -7.81 -12.56
CA LEU A 475 12.48 -7.22 -12.34
C LEU A 475 11.69 -7.07 -13.64
N GLN A 476 12.35 -6.80 -14.77
CA GLN A 476 11.69 -6.74 -16.10
C GLN A 476 11.36 -8.14 -16.64
N ALA A 477 12.10 -9.17 -16.23
CA ALA A 477 11.79 -10.57 -16.55
C ALA A 477 10.68 -11.15 -15.67
N CYS A 478 10.37 -10.53 -14.52
CA CYS A 478 9.26 -10.93 -13.67
C CYS A 478 7.90 -10.54 -14.28
N PRO A 479 6.83 -11.33 -14.03
CA PRO A 479 5.46 -10.97 -14.38
C PRO A 479 5.00 -9.63 -13.80
N ASP A 480 4.02 -9.00 -14.46
CA ASP A 480 3.46 -7.70 -14.09
C ASP A 480 2.89 -7.68 -12.66
N GLU A 481 2.34 -8.79 -12.16
CA GLU A 481 1.85 -8.88 -10.78
C GLU A 481 2.95 -8.69 -9.73
N ILE A 482 4.18 -9.13 -10.03
CA ILE A 482 5.32 -8.96 -9.12
C ILE A 482 5.92 -7.57 -9.30
N LYS A 483 6.12 -7.18 -10.54
CA LYS A 483 6.71 -5.90 -10.89
C LYS A 483 5.84 -4.74 -10.39
N ASP A 484 4.54 -4.78 -10.66
CA ASP A 484 3.65 -3.64 -10.46
C ASP A 484 2.77 -3.72 -9.21
N ASN A 485 2.78 -4.82 -8.47
CA ASN A 485 2.19 -4.87 -7.11
C ASN A 485 3.24 -5.09 -6.02
N LEU A 486 3.94 -6.23 -6.06
CA LEU A 486 4.78 -6.67 -4.95
C LEU A 486 6.04 -5.80 -4.77
N ALA A 487 6.66 -5.42 -5.88
CA ALA A 487 7.82 -4.52 -5.91
C ALA A 487 7.48 -3.03 -5.65
N ARG A 488 6.21 -2.69 -5.40
CA ARG A 488 5.80 -1.36 -4.93
C ARG A 488 5.85 -1.22 -3.40
N GLU A 489 6.15 -2.28 -2.66
CA GLU A 489 6.33 -2.24 -1.21
C GLU A 489 7.81 -2.20 -0.82
N PRO A 490 8.27 -1.24 0.01
CA PRO A 490 9.70 -1.09 0.31
C PRO A 490 10.35 -2.35 0.91
N LEU A 491 9.66 -3.04 1.83
CA LEU A 491 10.17 -4.26 2.44
C LEU A 491 10.30 -5.39 1.41
N LEU A 492 9.28 -5.61 0.59
CA LEU A 492 9.26 -6.70 -0.38
C LEU A 492 10.24 -6.44 -1.54
N LEU A 493 10.33 -5.20 -2.02
CA LEU A 493 11.32 -4.80 -3.01
C LEU A 493 12.75 -5.05 -2.51
N TYR A 494 13.04 -4.71 -1.25
CA TYR A 494 14.33 -5.01 -0.63
C TYR A 494 14.60 -6.51 -0.55
N LEU A 495 13.62 -7.32 -0.14
CA LEU A 495 13.76 -8.78 -0.07
C LEU A 495 14.04 -9.39 -1.45
N LEU A 496 13.33 -8.93 -2.50
CA LEU A 496 13.59 -9.33 -3.88
C LEU A 496 15.02 -8.99 -4.31
N ALA A 497 15.45 -7.75 -4.09
CA ALA A 497 16.78 -7.27 -4.45
C ALA A 497 17.88 -8.08 -3.76
N ARG A 498 17.68 -8.38 -2.48
CA ARG A 498 18.61 -9.17 -1.70
C ARG A 498 18.67 -10.62 -2.13
N MET A 499 17.53 -11.29 -2.30
CA MET A 499 17.48 -12.70 -2.72
C MET A 499 18.08 -12.89 -4.12
N HIS A 500 17.86 -11.93 -5.03
CA HIS A 500 18.51 -11.91 -6.33
C HIS A 500 20.04 -11.74 -6.20
N ARG A 501 20.51 -10.81 -5.36
CA ARG A 501 21.95 -10.63 -5.08
C ARG A 501 22.61 -11.89 -4.51
N GLU A 502 21.88 -12.63 -3.68
CA GLU A 502 22.32 -13.92 -3.11
C GLU A 502 22.16 -15.11 -4.08
N GLN A 503 21.76 -14.86 -5.33
CA GLN A 503 21.53 -15.87 -6.40
C GLN A 503 20.48 -16.94 -6.05
N ARG A 504 19.61 -16.66 -5.07
CA ARG A 504 18.47 -17.52 -4.72
C ARG A 504 17.33 -17.35 -5.72
N LEU A 505 17.19 -16.16 -6.28
CA LEU A 505 16.29 -15.87 -7.38
C LEU A 505 17.11 -15.52 -8.63
N ASN A 506 16.73 -16.09 -9.77
CA ASN A 506 17.34 -15.77 -11.06
C ASN A 506 16.28 -15.76 -12.18
N GLU A 507 16.59 -15.12 -13.29
CA GLU A 507 15.68 -14.95 -14.44
C GLU A 507 15.11 -16.28 -14.94
N LYS A 508 15.93 -17.34 -14.99
CA LYS A 508 15.51 -18.67 -15.47
C LYS A 508 14.43 -19.32 -14.61
N MET A 509 14.34 -18.94 -13.33
CA MET A 509 13.28 -19.44 -12.43
C MET A 509 11.91 -18.87 -12.79
N PHE A 510 11.86 -17.80 -13.60
CA PHE A 510 10.64 -17.11 -14.00
C PHE A 510 10.38 -17.16 -15.51
N GLU A 511 11.27 -17.81 -16.28
CA GLU A 511 11.11 -17.99 -17.72
C GLU A 511 9.87 -18.87 -18.02
N GLY A 512 8.85 -18.26 -18.62
CA GLY A 512 7.56 -18.92 -18.91
C GLY A 512 6.66 -19.13 -17.68
N ALA A 513 6.98 -18.55 -16.53
CA ALA A 513 6.14 -18.62 -15.33
C ALA A 513 5.02 -17.58 -15.39
N GLU A 514 3.76 -18.02 -15.25
CA GLU A 514 2.61 -17.14 -15.05
C GLU A 514 2.69 -16.40 -13.71
N GLY A 515 2.01 -15.25 -13.59
CA GLY A 515 2.07 -14.35 -12.44
C GLY A 515 1.99 -15.02 -11.07
N ILE A 516 1.02 -15.94 -10.89
CA ILE A 516 0.81 -16.62 -9.61
C ILE A 516 1.94 -17.61 -9.26
N LYS A 517 2.49 -18.33 -10.24
CA LYS A 517 3.61 -19.27 -10.05
C LYS A 517 4.86 -18.52 -9.60
N ALA A 518 5.10 -17.37 -10.23
CA ALA A 518 6.19 -16.50 -9.86
C ALA A 518 6.03 -15.96 -8.44
N LYS A 519 4.81 -15.55 -8.07
CA LYS A 519 4.47 -15.07 -6.71
C LYS A 519 4.72 -16.15 -5.65
N ILE A 520 4.25 -17.38 -5.90
CA ILE A 520 4.49 -18.56 -5.04
C ILE A 520 5.98 -18.80 -4.84
N ARG A 521 6.77 -18.81 -5.93
CA ARG A 521 8.23 -19.04 -5.87
C ARG A 521 8.93 -17.99 -5.00
N ILE A 522 8.54 -16.72 -5.12
CA ILE A 522 9.10 -15.63 -4.29
C ILE A 522 8.76 -15.82 -2.82
N TYR A 523 7.50 -16.13 -2.49
CA TYR A 523 7.09 -16.32 -1.11
C TYR A 523 7.74 -17.55 -0.48
N ASP A 524 7.81 -18.67 -1.21
CA ASP A 524 8.48 -19.89 -0.76
C ASP A 524 9.98 -19.63 -0.50
N GLU A 525 10.68 -18.99 -1.44
CA GLU A 525 12.10 -18.63 -1.26
C GLU A 525 12.31 -17.59 -0.15
N SER A 526 11.38 -16.66 0.04
CA SER A 526 11.43 -15.70 1.16
C SER A 526 11.29 -16.40 2.51
N VAL A 527 10.35 -17.34 2.63
CA VAL A 527 10.15 -18.14 3.86
C VAL A 527 11.39 -18.99 4.12
N LYS A 528 11.93 -19.68 3.10
CA LYS A 528 13.19 -20.44 3.21
C LYS A 528 14.34 -19.53 3.65
N TRP A 529 14.52 -18.39 3.01
CA TRP A 529 15.60 -17.46 3.31
C TRP A 529 15.58 -17.00 4.78
N VAL A 530 14.39 -16.65 5.31
CA VAL A 530 14.20 -16.31 6.72
C VAL A 530 14.58 -17.48 7.64
N LEU A 531 14.15 -18.70 7.30
CA LEU A 531 14.44 -19.90 8.09
C LEU A 531 15.92 -20.28 8.07
N GLU A 532 16.65 -19.95 7.00
CA GLU A 532 18.02 -20.43 6.74
C GLU A 532 19.13 -19.43 7.04
N GLU A 533 18.97 -18.15 6.69
CA GLU A 533 20.08 -17.18 6.60
C GLU A 533 20.04 -16.12 7.69
N GLN A 534 18.87 -15.54 7.97
CA GLN A 534 18.75 -14.39 8.89
C GLN A 534 19.28 -14.67 10.30
N ARG A 535 19.31 -15.95 10.71
CA ARG A 535 19.76 -16.41 12.03
C ARG A 535 20.53 -17.73 11.95
N LYS A 536 21.55 -17.79 11.08
CA LYS A 536 22.49 -18.94 11.01
C LYS A 536 22.97 -19.34 12.41
N ASN A 537 22.62 -20.56 12.84
CA ASN A 537 22.85 -21.16 14.17
C ASN A 537 22.06 -20.54 15.35
N GLU A 538 21.37 -19.41 15.19
CA GLU A 538 20.53 -18.84 16.25
C GLU A 538 19.12 -19.45 16.28
N ASN A 539 18.54 -19.86 15.14
CA ASN A 539 17.21 -20.50 15.15
C ASN A 539 17.20 -21.81 15.96
N LEU A 540 18.16 -22.72 15.72
CA LEU A 540 18.29 -23.94 16.51
C LEU A 540 18.66 -23.65 17.97
N ARG A 541 19.50 -22.63 18.23
CA ARG A 541 19.89 -22.23 19.59
C ARG A 541 18.76 -21.59 20.39
N LEU A 542 17.88 -20.81 19.75
CA LEU A 542 16.78 -20.09 20.37
C LEU A 542 15.52 -20.94 20.48
N THR A 543 15.29 -21.83 19.53
CA THR A 543 14.02 -22.57 19.39
C THR A 543 14.15 -24.06 19.64
N GLN A 544 15.36 -24.64 19.53
CA GLN A 544 15.60 -26.09 19.60
C GLN A 544 14.89 -26.92 18.51
N LEU A 545 14.27 -26.28 17.51
CA LEU A 545 13.51 -26.92 16.44
C LEU A 545 14.33 -27.01 15.15
N GLU A 546 14.09 -28.06 14.36
CA GLU A 546 14.60 -28.18 13.01
C GLU A 546 13.78 -27.35 12.02
N LYS A 547 14.33 -27.11 10.82
CA LYS A 547 13.71 -26.25 9.79
C LYS A 547 12.31 -26.75 9.38
N GLN A 548 12.10 -28.06 9.33
CA GLN A 548 10.81 -28.66 8.94
C GLN A 548 9.73 -28.43 10.00
N ASP A 549 10.06 -28.65 11.28
CA ASP A 549 9.16 -28.38 12.39
C ASP A 549 8.73 -26.91 12.46
N LEU A 550 9.66 -26.01 12.11
CA LEU A 550 9.40 -24.56 12.04
C LEU A 550 8.46 -24.19 10.89
N ARG A 551 8.60 -24.79 9.71
CA ARG A 551 7.68 -24.54 8.59
C ARG A 551 6.28 -25.05 8.91
N GLN A 552 6.15 -26.24 9.51
CA GLN A 552 4.87 -26.78 9.97
C GLN A 552 4.22 -25.88 11.06
N PHE A 553 5.03 -25.32 11.96
CA PHE A 553 4.54 -24.34 12.92
C PHE A 553 3.98 -23.09 12.24
N MET A 554 4.64 -22.59 11.18
CA MET A 554 4.19 -21.43 10.42
C MET A 554 2.90 -21.68 9.65
N THR A 555 2.72 -22.87 9.05
CA THR A 555 1.48 -23.23 8.34
C THR A 555 0.27 -23.34 9.28
N GLU A 556 0.46 -23.90 10.47
CA GLU A 556 -0.57 -23.93 11.54
C GLU A 556 -0.86 -22.54 12.12
N ALA A 557 0.15 -21.68 12.26
CA ALA A 557 -0.02 -20.29 12.67
C ALA A 557 -0.81 -19.49 11.62
N ALA A 558 -0.51 -19.68 10.33
CA ALA A 558 -1.21 -19.06 9.21
C ALA A 558 -2.69 -19.45 9.19
N LEU A 559 -2.99 -20.74 9.35
CA LEU A 559 -4.34 -21.26 9.51
C LEU A 559 -5.09 -20.58 10.67
N CYS A 560 -4.46 -20.42 11.84
CA CYS A 560 -5.09 -19.73 12.96
C CYS A 560 -5.37 -18.24 12.65
N VAL A 561 -4.46 -17.57 11.94
CA VAL A 561 -4.58 -16.15 11.55
C VAL A 561 -5.71 -15.96 10.56
N VAL A 562 -5.78 -16.79 9.52
CA VAL A 562 -6.87 -16.76 8.54
C VAL A 562 -8.20 -17.00 9.22
N GLN A 563 -8.28 -18.01 10.08
CA GLN A 563 -9.50 -18.28 10.84
C GLN A 563 -9.88 -17.10 11.72
N SER A 564 -8.93 -16.41 12.32
CA SER A 564 -9.20 -15.26 13.19
C SER A 564 -9.52 -13.96 12.43
N GLY A 565 -9.75 -14.02 11.11
CA GLY A 565 -10.11 -12.87 10.28
C GLY A 565 -8.97 -12.31 9.43
N ASN A 566 -7.95 -13.13 9.11
CA ASN A 566 -6.80 -12.78 8.25
C ASN A 566 -5.82 -11.75 8.82
N GLU A 567 -5.86 -11.50 10.12
CA GLU A 567 -5.15 -10.37 10.72
C GLU A 567 -4.25 -10.84 11.87
N SER A 568 -4.83 -11.43 12.91
CA SER A 568 -4.06 -12.02 14.01
C SER A 568 -4.81 -13.14 14.70
N ALA A 569 -4.11 -14.09 15.29
CA ALA A 569 -4.67 -15.22 16.03
C ALA A 569 -4.18 -15.26 17.47
N LYS A 570 -5.00 -15.73 18.41
CA LYS A 570 -4.52 -15.95 19.78
C LYS A 570 -3.53 -17.11 19.85
N VAL A 571 -2.48 -17.00 20.66
CA VAL A 571 -1.50 -18.08 20.88
C VAL A 571 -2.19 -19.34 21.45
N ALA A 572 -3.23 -19.16 22.28
CA ALA A 572 -4.03 -20.27 22.80
C ALA A 572 -4.68 -21.14 21.69
N MET A 573 -5.04 -20.51 20.57
CA MET A 573 -5.59 -21.19 19.40
C MET A 573 -4.53 -22.10 18.75
N LEU A 574 -3.31 -21.57 18.59
CA LEU A 574 -2.16 -22.30 18.07
C LEU A 574 -1.73 -23.44 19.01
N GLU A 575 -1.67 -23.20 20.32
CA GLU A 575 -1.35 -24.21 21.33
C GLU A 575 -2.31 -25.39 21.30
N THR A 576 -3.61 -25.11 21.20
CA THR A 576 -4.64 -26.15 21.17
C THR A 576 -4.49 -27.04 19.95
N ARG A 577 -4.17 -26.46 18.79
CA ARG A 577 -3.92 -27.24 17.56
C ARG A 577 -2.65 -28.06 17.65
N LEU A 578 -1.54 -27.46 18.08
CA LEU A 578 -0.24 -28.13 18.15
C LEU A 578 -0.20 -29.26 19.18
N LYS A 579 -1.03 -29.21 20.23
CA LYS A 579 -1.19 -30.32 21.20
C LYS A 579 -1.77 -31.59 20.57
N VAL A 580 -2.58 -31.47 19.53
CA VAL A 580 -3.19 -32.63 18.84
C VAL A 580 -2.19 -33.31 17.92
N SER A 581 -1.25 -32.57 17.31
CA SER A 581 -0.26 -33.08 16.36
C SER A 581 1.02 -33.65 17.00
N ASN A 582 1.14 -33.65 18.34
CA ASN A 582 2.30 -34.17 19.07
C ASN A 582 3.64 -33.51 18.66
N ASN A 583 3.58 -32.24 18.25
CA ASN A 583 4.72 -31.47 17.72
C ASN A 583 5.67 -30.99 18.85
N GLU A 584 6.98 -31.03 18.63
CA GLU A 584 8.00 -30.51 19.57
C GLU A 584 7.80 -29.01 19.86
N ALA A 585 7.30 -28.23 18.90
CA ALA A 585 6.90 -26.84 19.08
C ALA A 585 5.80 -26.69 20.15
N ALA A 586 4.87 -27.64 20.25
CA ALA A 586 3.81 -27.63 21.26
C ALA A 586 4.38 -27.80 22.68
N LYS A 587 5.39 -28.68 22.82
CA LYS A 587 6.10 -28.90 24.10
C LYS A 587 6.86 -27.66 24.52
N LEU A 588 7.51 -26.97 23.58
CA LEU A 588 8.24 -25.73 23.85
C LEU A 588 7.31 -24.59 24.29
N ILE A 589 6.15 -24.44 23.65
CA ILE A 589 5.16 -23.43 24.06
C ILE A 589 4.57 -23.77 25.45
N GLN A 590 4.28 -25.05 25.71
CA GLN A 590 3.79 -25.49 27.02
C GLN A 590 4.83 -25.29 28.13
N GLN A 591 6.09 -25.63 27.88
CA GLN A 591 7.21 -25.37 28.81
C GLN A 591 7.41 -23.87 29.05
N ALA A 592 7.19 -23.03 28.05
CA ALA A 592 7.26 -21.57 28.17
C ALA A 592 6.15 -20.98 29.05
N ARG A 593 4.98 -21.63 29.15
CA ARG A 593 3.90 -21.23 30.06
C ARG A 593 4.09 -21.72 31.50
N GLU A 594 4.73 -22.86 31.69
CA GLU A 594 4.83 -23.52 33.00
C GLU A 594 5.95 -22.97 33.92
N ASN A 595 6.95 -22.21 33.42
CA ASN A 595 8.07 -21.71 34.24
C ASN A 595 8.66 -20.33 33.84
N SER A 596 8.73 -19.41 34.82
CA SER A 596 9.54 -18.17 34.96
C SER A 596 9.50 -17.07 33.86
N HIS A 597 9.87 -15.83 34.26
CA HIS A 597 9.97 -14.63 33.41
C HIS A 597 10.97 -14.74 32.24
N GLU A 598 11.94 -15.66 32.28
CA GLU A 598 12.95 -15.83 31.22
C GLU A 598 12.40 -16.59 29.99
N ASN A 599 11.38 -17.43 30.14
CA ASN A 599 10.86 -18.27 29.04
C ASN A 599 9.68 -17.66 28.28
N LYS A 600 8.95 -16.70 28.85
CA LYS A 600 8.05 -15.81 28.07
C LYS A 600 8.82 -15.02 27.00
N LYS A 601 10.08 -14.68 27.30
CA LYS A 601 11.01 -14.09 26.34
C LYS A 601 11.34 -15.07 25.21
N LEU A 602 11.42 -16.38 25.49
CA LEU A 602 11.65 -17.42 24.49
C LEU A 602 10.49 -17.51 23.49
N LEU A 603 9.24 -17.55 23.96
CA LEU A 603 8.05 -17.54 23.08
C LEU A 603 7.99 -16.28 22.23
N ASN A 604 8.14 -15.09 22.84
CA ASN A 604 8.17 -13.84 22.10
C ASN A 604 9.35 -13.76 21.12
N ASN A 605 10.51 -14.33 21.45
CA ASN A 605 11.65 -14.44 20.56
C ASN A 605 11.38 -15.44 19.41
N LEU A 606 10.64 -16.53 19.65
CA LEU A 606 10.20 -17.51 18.67
C LEU A 606 9.25 -16.83 17.67
N LEU A 607 8.22 -16.17 18.17
CA LEU A 607 7.27 -15.42 17.35
C LEU A 607 8.01 -14.31 16.56
N THR A 608 8.82 -13.49 17.23
CA THR A 608 9.60 -12.40 16.60
C THR A 608 10.64 -12.91 15.59
N ALA A 609 11.18 -14.12 15.76
CA ALA A 609 12.14 -14.72 14.82
C ALA A 609 11.51 -15.10 13.47
N PHE A 610 10.20 -15.36 13.43
CA PHE A 610 9.51 -15.89 12.25
C PHE A 610 8.49 -14.91 11.65
N TYR A 611 8.68 -13.61 11.88
CA TYR A 611 7.75 -12.58 11.41
C TYR A 611 6.32 -12.78 11.94
N ILE A 612 6.19 -13.45 13.10
CA ILE A 612 4.95 -13.63 13.82
C ILE A 612 4.96 -12.64 14.99
N LYS A 613 4.08 -11.65 15.00
CA LYS A 613 3.97 -10.65 16.07
C LYS A 613 3.00 -11.12 17.15
N ALA A 614 3.27 -10.76 18.40
CA ALA A 614 2.21 -10.68 19.39
C ALA A 614 1.28 -9.53 19.01
N ALA A 615 0.00 -9.82 18.69
CA ALA A 615 -0.97 -8.76 18.44
C ALA A 615 -1.28 -8.03 19.75
N SER A 616 -1.35 -6.70 19.69
CA SER A 616 -1.51 -5.87 20.88
C SER A 616 -2.85 -6.10 21.59
N GLY A 617 -2.81 -6.06 22.93
CA GLY A 617 -4.01 -5.98 23.78
C GLY A 617 -4.52 -7.27 24.41
N ASP A 618 -3.94 -8.45 24.13
CA ASP A 618 -4.41 -9.71 24.72
C ASP A 618 -3.43 -10.26 25.78
N LYS A 619 -3.94 -10.52 27.00
CA LYS A 619 -3.13 -10.98 28.14
C LYS A 619 -2.51 -12.37 27.92
N ASP A 620 -3.08 -13.15 27.00
CA ASP A 620 -2.67 -14.52 26.69
C ASP A 620 -1.75 -14.65 25.46
N GLY A 621 -1.43 -13.52 24.81
CA GLY A 621 -0.58 -13.46 23.62
C GLY A 621 -1.31 -13.86 22.32
N SER A 622 -0.95 -13.21 21.22
CA SER A 622 -1.47 -13.48 19.86
C SER A 622 -0.31 -13.58 18.85
N VAL A 623 -0.63 -13.82 17.59
CA VAL A 623 0.25 -14.27 16.51
C VAL A 623 -0.24 -13.57 15.24
N GLU A 624 0.63 -12.87 14.54
CA GLU A 624 0.27 -12.17 13.31
C GLU A 624 1.45 -12.12 12.34
N PHE A 625 1.21 -12.30 11.04
CA PHE A 625 2.27 -12.25 10.05
C PHE A 625 2.66 -10.81 9.70
N VAL A 626 3.94 -10.57 9.39
CA VAL A 626 4.42 -9.25 8.93
C VAL A 626 3.91 -8.87 7.54
N HIS A 627 3.30 -9.78 6.79
CA HIS A 627 2.55 -9.44 5.60
C HIS A 627 1.41 -10.45 5.41
N LYS A 628 0.20 -9.97 5.12
CA LYS A 628 -1.01 -10.79 4.96
C LYS A 628 -0.82 -11.92 3.95
N SER A 629 -0.16 -11.61 2.83
CA SER A 629 0.11 -12.61 1.79
C SER A 629 1.02 -13.75 2.21
N PHE A 630 1.89 -13.59 3.22
CA PHE A 630 2.64 -14.74 3.77
C PHE A 630 1.71 -15.69 4.51
N SER A 631 0.78 -15.17 5.34
CA SER A 631 -0.23 -16.03 5.98
C SER A 631 -1.16 -16.68 4.96
N GLU A 632 -1.60 -15.97 3.92
CA GLU A 632 -2.47 -16.54 2.89
C GLU A 632 -1.75 -17.66 2.10
N PHE A 633 -0.48 -17.44 1.74
CA PHE A 633 0.36 -18.44 1.08
C PHE A 633 0.59 -19.69 1.96
N LEU A 634 0.99 -19.51 3.22
CA LEU A 634 1.24 -20.62 4.15
C LEU A 634 -0.04 -21.37 4.54
N PHE A 635 -1.18 -20.68 4.57
CA PHE A 635 -2.47 -21.33 4.76
C PHE A 635 -2.86 -22.15 3.52
N ALA A 636 -2.63 -21.64 2.31
CA ALA A 636 -2.81 -22.43 1.09
C ALA A 636 -1.91 -23.68 1.08
N GLU A 637 -0.65 -23.57 1.50
CA GLU A 637 0.25 -24.72 1.69
C GLU A 637 -0.33 -25.73 2.69
N ARG A 638 -0.85 -25.26 3.83
CA ARG A 638 -1.49 -26.12 4.83
C ARG A 638 -2.69 -26.87 4.27
N LEU A 639 -3.50 -26.23 3.43
CA LEU A 639 -4.67 -26.86 2.81
C LEU A 639 -4.25 -27.96 1.82
N ILE A 640 -3.19 -27.74 1.04
CA ILE A 640 -2.63 -28.77 0.14
C ILE A 640 -2.23 -30.02 0.93
N GLU A 641 -1.59 -29.88 2.09
CA GLU A 641 -1.26 -31.01 2.98
C GLU A 641 -2.52 -31.81 3.35
N SER A 642 -3.60 -31.13 3.77
CA SER A 642 -4.89 -31.78 4.08
C SER A 642 -5.52 -32.44 2.86
N PHE A 643 -5.44 -31.83 1.68
CA PHE A 643 -6.00 -32.41 0.45
C PHE A 643 -5.24 -33.67 0.01
N VAL A 644 -3.92 -33.72 0.20
CA VAL A 644 -3.12 -34.94 0.00
C VAL A 644 -3.58 -36.03 0.96
N ASP A 645 -3.78 -35.71 2.24
CA ASP A 645 -4.26 -36.67 3.22
C ASP A 645 -5.67 -37.18 2.89
N TRP A 646 -6.59 -36.31 2.47
CA TRP A 646 -7.95 -36.67 2.08
C TRP A 646 -8.02 -37.56 0.84
N THR A 647 -6.99 -37.58 0.01
CA THR A 647 -6.99 -38.35 -1.24
C THR A 647 -6.07 -39.56 -1.20
N THR A 648 -5.26 -39.70 -0.16
CA THR A 648 -4.37 -40.85 0.02
C THR A 648 -5.17 -42.15 0.21
N LYS A 649 -4.80 -43.21 -0.51
CA LYS A 649 -5.38 -44.55 -0.36
C LYS A 649 -4.43 -45.48 0.39
N ILE A 650 -4.99 -46.30 1.29
CA ILE A 650 -4.27 -47.30 2.06
C ILE A 650 -4.82 -48.70 1.80
N ASN A 651 -3.93 -49.68 1.72
CA ASN A 651 -4.30 -51.08 1.51
C ASN A 651 -4.60 -51.77 2.85
N LYS A 652 -5.88 -52.01 3.15
CA LYS A 652 -6.32 -52.80 4.30
C LYS A 652 -7.00 -54.09 3.83
N ARG A 653 -6.46 -55.25 4.23
CA ARG A 653 -7.06 -56.58 4.02
C ARG A 653 -7.52 -56.85 2.56
N HIS A 654 -6.68 -56.51 1.58
CA HIS A 654 -6.94 -56.66 0.14
C HIS A 654 -8.05 -55.76 -0.44
N ARG A 655 -8.40 -54.66 0.22
CA ARG A 655 -9.20 -53.57 -0.34
C ARG A 655 -8.46 -52.24 -0.19
N GLU A 656 -8.49 -51.44 -1.25
CA GLU A 656 -8.05 -50.05 -1.21
C GLU A 656 -9.14 -49.21 -0.54
N GLU A 657 -8.80 -48.56 0.56
CA GLU A 657 -9.68 -47.66 1.29
C GLU A 657 -8.99 -46.30 1.44
N ASN A 658 -9.76 -45.21 1.56
CA ASN A 658 -9.18 -43.91 1.82
C ASN A 658 -8.55 -43.88 3.22
N SER A 659 -7.38 -43.26 3.34
CA SER A 659 -6.68 -43.04 4.63
C SER A 659 -7.59 -42.31 5.63
N VAL A 660 -8.30 -41.29 5.15
CA VAL A 660 -9.23 -40.46 5.90
C VAL A 660 -10.67 -40.83 5.53
N SER A 661 -11.46 -41.27 6.52
CA SER A 661 -12.89 -41.58 6.33
C SER A 661 -13.72 -40.31 6.07
N ILE A 662 -14.97 -40.47 5.63
CA ILE A 662 -15.88 -39.34 5.39
C ILE A 662 -16.10 -38.55 6.69
N GLU A 663 -16.35 -39.23 7.80
CA GLU A 663 -16.65 -38.58 9.09
C GLU A 663 -15.44 -37.86 9.70
N VAL A 664 -14.22 -38.25 9.32
CA VAL A 664 -12.99 -37.54 9.71
C VAL A 664 -12.79 -36.32 8.82
N MET A 665 -12.98 -36.47 7.51
CA MET A 665 -12.91 -35.34 6.57
C MET A 665 -13.95 -34.28 6.89
N ASP A 666 -15.20 -34.65 7.17
CA ASP A 666 -16.26 -33.69 7.55
C ASP A 666 -15.81 -32.86 8.78
N ARG A 667 -15.20 -33.52 9.78
CA ARG A 667 -14.64 -32.84 10.96
C ARG A 667 -13.49 -31.90 10.62
N GLU A 668 -12.61 -32.31 9.72
CA GLU A 668 -11.48 -31.48 9.26
C GLU A 668 -11.96 -30.29 8.42
N ILE A 669 -12.98 -30.45 7.58
CA ILE A 669 -13.62 -29.37 6.81
C ILE A 669 -14.15 -28.29 7.77
N TYR A 670 -14.93 -28.65 8.79
CA TYR A 670 -15.36 -27.68 9.81
C TYR A 670 -14.18 -27.09 10.59
N ASP A 671 -13.13 -27.88 10.82
CA ASP A 671 -11.95 -27.41 11.54
C ASP A 671 -11.12 -26.41 10.73
N LEU A 672 -11.09 -26.52 9.40
CA LEU A 672 -10.35 -25.65 8.46
C LEU A 672 -11.16 -24.44 8.00
N PHE A 673 -12.46 -24.62 7.72
CA PHE A 673 -13.29 -23.62 7.05
C PHE A 673 -14.41 -23.03 7.90
N GLY A 674 -14.60 -23.49 9.14
CA GLY A 674 -15.69 -23.04 10.01
C GLY A 674 -15.52 -21.65 10.65
N TYR A 675 -14.50 -20.89 10.28
CA TYR A 675 -14.34 -19.50 10.71
C TYR A 675 -13.43 -18.73 9.75
N GLY A 676 -13.81 -17.51 9.37
CA GLY A 676 -13.12 -16.72 8.36
C GLY A 676 -13.45 -17.17 6.93
N ASN A 677 -13.41 -16.23 5.97
CA ASN A 677 -13.70 -16.51 4.57
C ASN A 677 -12.41 -16.70 3.79
N LEU A 678 -12.43 -17.60 2.80
CA LEU A 678 -11.36 -17.73 1.84
C LEU A 678 -11.25 -16.44 1.02
N THR A 679 -10.05 -15.87 1.00
CA THR A 679 -9.75 -14.71 0.16
C THR A 679 -9.44 -15.18 -1.27
N PRO A 680 -9.66 -14.32 -2.29
CA PRO A 680 -9.27 -14.63 -3.66
C PRO A 680 -7.78 -15.00 -3.76
N GLU A 681 -6.93 -14.33 -2.97
CA GLU A 681 -5.50 -14.60 -2.93
C GLU A 681 -5.20 -16.03 -2.45
N ILE A 682 -5.94 -16.55 -1.47
CA ILE A 682 -5.80 -17.94 -1.03
C ILE A 682 -6.19 -18.89 -2.16
N GLY A 683 -7.31 -18.63 -2.85
CA GLY A 683 -7.74 -19.41 -4.01
C GLY A 683 -6.67 -19.48 -5.11
N GLU A 684 -6.10 -18.33 -5.46
CA GLU A 684 -5.00 -18.24 -6.43
C GLU A 684 -3.75 -19.03 -5.98
N TYR A 685 -3.31 -18.87 -4.72
CA TYR A 685 -2.16 -19.61 -4.19
C TYR A 685 -2.41 -21.12 -4.21
N LEU A 686 -3.62 -21.56 -3.85
CA LEU A 686 -4.00 -22.97 -3.91
C LEU A 686 -3.86 -23.52 -5.32
N MET A 687 -4.42 -22.84 -6.33
CA MET A 687 -4.36 -23.29 -7.71
C MET A 687 -2.92 -23.32 -8.24
N GLY A 688 -2.11 -22.32 -7.89
CA GLY A 688 -0.70 -22.32 -8.25
C GLY A 688 0.10 -23.44 -7.56
N LEU A 689 -0.19 -23.74 -6.29
CA LEU A 689 0.44 -24.85 -5.57
C LEU A 689 0.01 -26.22 -6.12
N PHE A 690 -1.24 -26.37 -6.55
CA PHE A 690 -1.69 -27.58 -7.26
C PHE A 690 -0.88 -27.80 -8.55
N ALA A 691 -0.60 -26.73 -9.31
CA ALA A 691 0.14 -26.82 -10.56
C ALA A 691 1.63 -27.19 -10.38
N GLU A 692 2.22 -26.90 -9.22
CA GLU A 692 3.63 -27.24 -8.91
C GLU A 692 3.77 -28.55 -8.10
N SER A 693 2.68 -29.06 -7.53
CA SER A 693 2.71 -30.26 -6.68
C SER A 693 2.74 -31.54 -7.51
N SER A 694 3.81 -32.33 -7.36
CA SER A 694 3.92 -33.66 -7.98
C SER A 694 2.83 -34.63 -7.51
N GLU A 695 2.23 -34.40 -6.33
CA GLU A 695 1.17 -35.24 -5.78
C GLU A 695 -0.15 -35.10 -6.56
N PHE A 696 -0.39 -33.95 -7.19
CA PHE A 696 -1.60 -33.66 -7.96
C PHE A 696 -1.39 -33.68 -9.48
N GLU A 697 -0.25 -34.18 -9.96
CA GLU A 697 -0.09 -34.58 -11.37
C GLU A 697 -1.03 -35.74 -11.74
N ASP A 698 -1.43 -36.56 -10.76
CA ASP A 698 -2.41 -37.63 -10.97
C ASP A 698 -3.83 -37.07 -11.03
N VAL A 699 -4.38 -37.07 -12.25
CA VAL A 699 -5.77 -36.69 -12.56
C VAL A 699 -6.78 -37.41 -11.67
N GLN A 700 -6.55 -38.68 -11.31
CA GLN A 700 -7.46 -39.45 -10.46
C GLN A 700 -7.54 -38.88 -9.04
N ARG A 701 -6.41 -38.40 -8.51
CA ARG A 701 -6.36 -37.78 -7.19
C ARG A 701 -7.14 -36.48 -7.17
N PHE A 702 -6.98 -35.67 -8.22
CA PHE A 702 -7.68 -34.39 -8.35
C PHE A 702 -9.20 -34.60 -8.48
N CYS A 703 -9.65 -35.55 -9.32
CA CYS A 703 -11.06 -35.95 -9.40
C CYS A 703 -11.60 -36.44 -8.05
N GLN A 704 -10.83 -37.26 -7.33
CA GLN A 704 -11.23 -37.76 -6.02
C GLN A 704 -11.40 -36.64 -4.98
N LEU A 705 -10.53 -35.63 -4.98
CA LEU A 705 -10.69 -34.47 -4.10
C LEU A 705 -12.00 -33.75 -4.38
N PHE A 706 -12.26 -33.47 -5.67
CA PHE A 706 -13.47 -32.79 -6.12
C PHE A 706 -14.74 -33.55 -5.72
N GLU A 707 -14.83 -34.85 -6.02
CA GLU A 707 -15.98 -35.69 -5.68
C GLU A 707 -16.25 -35.70 -4.16
N ARG A 708 -15.20 -35.77 -3.34
CA ARG A 708 -15.35 -35.77 -1.88
C ARG A 708 -15.84 -34.42 -1.34
N LEU A 709 -15.36 -33.31 -1.89
CA LEU A 709 -15.81 -31.96 -1.53
C LEU A 709 -17.25 -31.70 -1.99
N GLU A 710 -17.60 -32.11 -3.21
CA GLU A 710 -18.95 -31.99 -3.75
C GLU A 710 -19.94 -32.80 -2.92
N HIS A 711 -19.57 -34.03 -2.53
CA HIS A 711 -20.37 -34.86 -1.64
C HIS A 711 -20.61 -34.20 -0.27
N PHE A 712 -19.62 -33.51 0.29
CA PHE A 712 -19.81 -32.71 1.51
C PHE A 712 -20.76 -31.53 1.27
N TYR A 713 -20.56 -30.78 0.17
CA TYR A 713 -21.36 -29.60 -0.17
C TYR A 713 -22.85 -29.93 -0.30
N LEU A 714 -23.19 -31.03 -0.99
CA LEU A 714 -24.58 -31.46 -1.15
C LEU A 714 -25.24 -31.80 0.20
N ARG A 715 -24.54 -32.58 1.04
CA ARG A 715 -25.01 -32.91 2.40
C ARG A 715 -25.17 -31.68 3.29
N TRP A 716 -24.30 -30.68 3.11
CA TRP A 716 -24.42 -29.40 3.80
C TRP A 716 -25.65 -28.61 3.32
N CYS A 717 -25.91 -28.56 2.00
CA CYS A 717 -27.11 -27.93 1.45
C CYS A 717 -28.41 -28.57 1.99
N ASP A 718 -28.40 -29.89 2.19
CA ASP A 718 -29.53 -30.64 2.76
C ASP A 718 -29.70 -30.45 4.27
N GLY A 719 -28.84 -29.67 4.92
CA GLY A 719 -28.90 -29.37 6.35
C GLY A 719 -28.36 -30.49 7.25
N GLU A 720 -27.74 -31.54 6.71
CA GLU A 720 -27.36 -32.75 7.46
C GLU A 720 -26.54 -32.45 8.72
N PHE A 721 -25.63 -31.48 8.63
CA PHE A 721 -24.74 -31.12 9.72
C PHE A 721 -25.36 -30.18 10.75
N ILE A 722 -26.20 -29.22 10.33
CA ILE A 722 -26.79 -28.24 11.23
C ILE A 722 -28.02 -28.80 11.96
N ASP A 723 -28.77 -29.70 11.31
CA ASP A 723 -30.02 -30.28 11.80
C ASP A 723 -29.85 -31.63 12.51
N ALA A 724 -28.61 -32.14 12.64
CA ALA A 724 -28.35 -33.38 13.34
C ALA A 724 -28.86 -33.36 14.81
N GLU A 725 -29.56 -34.42 15.21
CA GLU A 725 -30.26 -34.53 16.51
C GLU A 725 -29.32 -34.57 17.74
N ASN A 726 -28.06 -34.99 17.55
CA ASN A 726 -27.04 -35.10 18.60
C ASN A 726 -26.00 -33.97 18.49
N ALA A 727 -24.94 -34.00 19.30
CA ALA A 727 -23.82 -33.06 19.16
C ALA A 727 -23.33 -33.05 17.70
N ASN A 728 -23.38 -31.87 17.07
CA ASN A 728 -23.17 -31.72 15.64
C ASN A 728 -21.90 -30.91 15.32
N LEU A 729 -21.38 -31.06 14.11
CA LEU A 729 -20.08 -30.49 13.73
C LEU A 729 -20.01 -28.95 13.87
N PRO A 730 -21.06 -28.19 13.48
CA PRO A 730 -21.11 -26.76 13.75
C PRO A 730 -21.03 -26.43 15.25
N GLN A 731 -21.70 -27.19 16.12
CA GLN A 731 -21.67 -26.98 17.57
C GLN A 731 -20.29 -27.26 18.15
N ASP A 732 -19.64 -28.34 17.71
CA ASP A 732 -18.29 -28.70 18.14
C ASP A 732 -17.27 -27.62 17.73
N LYS A 733 -17.33 -27.15 16.48
CA LYS A 733 -16.45 -26.07 16.02
C LYS A 733 -16.75 -24.76 16.74
N LYS A 734 -18.02 -24.40 16.94
CA LYS A 734 -18.41 -23.25 17.76
C LYS A 734 -17.85 -23.35 19.17
N LYS A 735 -17.93 -24.52 19.81
CA LYS A 735 -17.39 -24.74 21.15
C LYS A 735 -15.87 -24.56 21.18
N LYS A 736 -15.15 -25.13 20.21
CA LYS A 736 -13.70 -24.92 20.06
C LYS A 736 -13.36 -23.44 19.89
N LEU A 737 -14.06 -22.72 19.01
CA LEU A 737 -13.83 -21.29 18.78
C LEU A 737 -14.15 -20.47 20.04
N LYS A 738 -15.18 -20.85 20.80
CA LYS A 738 -15.51 -20.22 22.08
C LYS A 738 -14.40 -20.39 23.11
N GLU A 739 -13.86 -21.60 23.23
CA GLU A 739 -12.71 -21.88 24.10
C GLU A 739 -11.45 -21.11 23.65
N GLN A 740 -11.28 -20.90 22.35
CA GLN A 740 -10.11 -20.25 21.75
C GLN A 740 -10.20 -18.71 21.70
N LEU A 741 -11.40 -18.11 21.63
CA LEU A 741 -11.64 -16.68 21.42
C LEU A 741 -12.69 -16.11 22.40
N PRO A 742 -12.43 -16.13 23.73
CA PRO A 742 -13.41 -15.72 24.74
C PRO A 742 -13.84 -14.24 24.67
N ASP A 743 -12.99 -13.34 24.13
CA ASP A 743 -13.30 -11.90 24.08
C ASP A 743 -14.15 -11.48 22.86
N ARG A 744 -14.25 -12.32 21.82
CA ARG A 744 -15.12 -12.08 20.65
C ARG A 744 -16.53 -12.64 20.85
N GLU A 745 -16.85 -13.11 22.05
CA GLU A 745 -18.00 -13.97 22.40
C GLU A 745 -19.40 -13.39 22.18
N ASN A 746 -19.58 -12.08 22.03
CA ASN A 746 -20.95 -11.55 22.03
C ASN A 746 -21.74 -11.81 20.73
N HIS A 747 -21.13 -12.31 19.65
CA HIS A 747 -21.79 -12.36 18.33
C HIS A 747 -21.61 -13.65 17.48
N LEU A 748 -20.81 -14.65 17.89
CA LEU A 748 -20.57 -15.83 17.02
C LEU A 748 -21.76 -16.82 17.05
N GLY A 749 -22.58 -16.78 15.99
CA GLY A 749 -23.74 -17.65 15.82
C GLY A 749 -23.38 -19.09 15.43
N LEU A 750 -24.26 -20.06 15.74
CA LEU A 750 -24.09 -21.43 15.26
C LEU A 750 -24.20 -21.51 13.73
N ARG A 751 -25.22 -20.84 13.18
CA ARG A 751 -25.43 -20.71 11.72
C ARG A 751 -24.27 -20.01 11.04
N GLN A 752 -23.60 -19.08 11.71
CA GLN A 752 -22.44 -18.40 11.15
C GLN A 752 -21.28 -19.36 10.88
N VAL A 753 -20.96 -20.25 11.83
CA VAL A 753 -19.93 -21.28 11.65
C VAL A 753 -20.31 -22.19 10.47
N ASP A 754 -21.56 -22.60 10.41
CA ASP A 754 -22.06 -23.51 9.38
C ASP A 754 -22.07 -22.89 7.98
N VAL A 755 -22.60 -21.68 7.84
CA VAL A 755 -22.59 -20.90 6.59
C VAL A 755 -21.16 -20.67 6.12
N CYS A 756 -20.25 -20.22 7.00
CA CYS A 756 -18.86 -20.00 6.61
C CYS A 756 -18.21 -21.29 6.07
N THR A 757 -18.43 -22.44 6.71
CA THR A 757 -17.92 -23.73 6.22
C THR A 757 -18.46 -24.03 4.82
N GLY A 758 -19.78 -23.95 4.63
CA GLY A 758 -20.41 -24.27 3.34
C GLY A 758 -19.99 -23.33 2.21
N LEU A 759 -19.98 -22.02 2.46
CA LEU A 759 -19.54 -21.02 1.48
C LEU A 759 -18.07 -21.21 1.10
N ASN A 760 -17.19 -21.50 2.06
CA ASN A 760 -15.78 -21.78 1.77
C ASN A 760 -15.59 -23.05 0.94
N VAL A 761 -16.36 -24.11 1.20
CA VAL A 761 -16.32 -25.33 0.37
C VAL A 761 -16.84 -25.03 -1.04
N MET A 762 -17.90 -24.24 -1.16
CA MET A 762 -18.42 -23.79 -2.46
C MET A 762 -17.37 -22.97 -3.23
N ILE A 763 -16.66 -22.04 -2.57
CA ILE A 763 -15.54 -21.30 -3.16
C ILE A 763 -14.47 -22.26 -3.70
N LEU A 764 -14.08 -23.28 -2.92
CA LEU A 764 -13.09 -24.26 -3.38
C LEU A 764 -13.59 -25.05 -4.60
N LEU A 765 -14.86 -25.47 -4.62
CA LEU A 765 -15.42 -26.19 -5.76
C LEU A 765 -15.47 -25.32 -7.02
N LEU A 766 -15.79 -24.03 -6.89
CA LEU A 766 -15.76 -23.06 -7.98
C LEU A 766 -14.33 -22.87 -8.52
N GLU A 767 -13.35 -22.71 -7.63
CA GLU A 767 -11.94 -22.56 -7.99
C GLU A 767 -11.37 -23.82 -8.66
N LEU A 768 -11.65 -25.01 -8.11
CA LEU A 768 -11.26 -26.30 -8.69
C LEU A 768 -11.91 -26.52 -10.06
N ASN A 769 -13.18 -26.16 -10.21
CA ASN A 769 -13.88 -26.20 -11.50
C ASN A 769 -13.18 -25.30 -12.52
N ARG A 770 -12.94 -24.03 -12.16
CA ARG A 770 -12.27 -23.07 -13.04
C ARG A 770 -10.88 -23.55 -13.45
N TYR A 771 -10.10 -24.08 -12.51
CA TYR A 771 -8.81 -24.69 -12.81
C TYR A 771 -8.95 -25.87 -13.78
N ALA A 772 -9.89 -26.78 -13.54
CA ALA A 772 -10.15 -27.93 -14.41
C ALA A 772 -10.55 -27.52 -15.84
N GLN A 773 -11.32 -26.44 -16.01
CA GLN A 773 -11.72 -25.94 -17.33
C GLN A 773 -10.53 -25.45 -18.18
N THR A 774 -9.38 -25.15 -17.56
CA THR A 774 -8.13 -24.78 -18.27
C THR A 774 -7.27 -25.98 -18.71
N LYS A 775 -7.66 -27.20 -18.35
CA LYS A 775 -6.85 -28.42 -18.54
C LYS A 775 -7.62 -29.44 -19.37
N ASP A 776 -7.10 -29.79 -20.55
CA ASP A 776 -7.77 -30.71 -21.50
C ASP A 776 -8.12 -32.08 -20.89
N ASP A 777 -7.33 -32.56 -19.93
CA ASP A 777 -7.49 -33.86 -19.27
C ASP A 777 -8.47 -33.86 -18.08
N LEU A 778 -8.81 -32.68 -17.55
CA LEU A 778 -9.76 -32.48 -16.45
C LEU A 778 -11.09 -31.87 -16.89
N LYS A 779 -11.11 -31.10 -17.97
CA LYS A 779 -12.27 -30.33 -18.45
C LYS A 779 -13.56 -31.15 -18.57
N ASP A 780 -13.45 -32.37 -19.11
CA ASP A 780 -14.60 -33.27 -19.31
C ASP A 780 -14.97 -34.09 -18.06
N LYS A 781 -14.14 -34.05 -17.01
CA LYS A 781 -14.30 -34.86 -15.78
C LYS A 781 -14.81 -34.06 -14.60
N ILE A 782 -14.50 -32.77 -14.55
CA ILE A 782 -14.83 -31.90 -13.44
C ILE A 782 -15.66 -30.75 -13.96
N THR A 783 -16.92 -30.71 -13.51
CA THR A 783 -17.81 -29.59 -13.71
C THR A 783 -18.61 -29.43 -12.43
N PHE A 784 -18.51 -28.26 -11.80
CA PHE A 784 -19.26 -27.96 -10.59
C PHE A 784 -20.56 -27.24 -10.92
N TYR A 785 -21.66 -27.78 -10.44
CA TYR A 785 -22.99 -27.20 -10.57
C TYR A 785 -23.50 -26.83 -9.17
N PRO A 786 -23.48 -25.54 -8.76
CA PRO A 786 -23.94 -25.12 -7.44
C PRO A 786 -25.37 -25.56 -7.12
N CYS A 787 -26.27 -25.58 -8.12
CA CYS A 787 -27.65 -26.07 -8.00
C CYS A 787 -27.79 -27.59 -8.20
N GLY A 788 -26.69 -28.33 -8.36
CA GLY A 788 -26.68 -29.71 -8.86
C GLY A 788 -26.74 -29.75 -10.38
N LYS A 789 -26.40 -30.90 -10.98
CA LYS A 789 -26.38 -31.04 -12.45
C LYS A 789 -27.80 -30.93 -13.03
N PRO A 790 -28.06 -30.09 -14.04
CA PRO A 790 -29.38 -29.99 -14.67
C PRO A 790 -29.94 -31.36 -15.05
N HIS A 791 -31.25 -31.54 -14.84
CA HIS A 791 -31.98 -32.79 -15.08
C HIS A 791 -31.50 -34.03 -14.30
N SER A 792 -30.71 -33.85 -13.23
CA SER A 792 -30.36 -34.92 -12.29
C SER A 792 -31.27 -34.92 -11.07
N ASP A 793 -31.33 -36.04 -10.34
CA ASP A 793 -32.07 -36.15 -9.08
C ASP A 793 -31.53 -35.21 -7.98
N GLN A 794 -30.30 -34.71 -8.14
CA GLN A 794 -29.64 -33.78 -7.22
C GLN A 794 -29.87 -32.31 -7.59
N PHE A 795 -30.56 -32.02 -8.69
CA PHE A 795 -30.85 -30.66 -9.13
C PHE A 795 -31.92 -30.01 -8.27
N ASP A 796 -31.61 -28.85 -7.72
CA ASP A 796 -32.55 -27.96 -7.05
C ASP A 796 -32.31 -26.52 -7.51
N SER A 797 -33.20 -26.05 -8.39
CA SER A 797 -33.17 -24.67 -8.92
C SER A 797 -33.14 -23.59 -7.83
N ALA A 798 -33.74 -23.83 -6.65
CA ALA A 798 -33.80 -22.85 -5.57
C ALA A 798 -32.63 -22.93 -4.59
N ARG A 799 -31.72 -23.90 -4.76
CA ARG A 799 -30.62 -24.16 -3.81
C ARG A 799 -29.76 -22.92 -3.60
N LEU A 800 -29.35 -22.25 -4.67
CA LEU A 800 -28.48 -21.07 -4.55
C LEU A 800 -29.20 -19.92 -3.85
N LEU A 801 -30.49 -19.69 -4.15
CA LEU A 801 -31.30 -18.69 -3.44
C LEU A 801 -31.47 -19.03 -1.95
N ALA A 802 -31.62 -20.31 -1.62
CA ALA A 802 -31.65 -20.77 -0.23
C ALA A 802 -30.31 -20.52 0.48
N ILE A 803 -29.18 -20.72 -0.19
CA ILE A 803 -27.84 -20.40 0.33
C ILE A 803 -27.67 -18.90 0.54
N ILE A 804 -28.10 -18.05 -0.41
CA ILE A 804 -28.11 -16.58 -0.27
C ILE A 804 -28.90 -16.19 0.97
N GLY A 805 -30.15 -16.67 1.08
CA GLY A 805 -31.00 -16.39 2.24
C GLY A 805 -30.43 -16.93 3.56
N TYR A 806 -29.77 -18.09 3.55
CA TYR A 806 -29.11 -18.65 4.72
C TYR A 806 -27.93 -17.80 5.17
N SER A 807 -27.17 -17.26 4.22
CA SER A 807 -26.01 -16.41 4.48
C SER A 807 -26.35 -15.06 5.12
N HIS A 808 -27.61 -14.59 5.01
CA HIS A 808 -28.07 -13.34 5.64
C HIS A 808 -27.86 -13.32 7.17
N CYS A 809 -27.66 -14.49 7.82
CA CYS A 809 -27.29 -14.53 9.23
C CYS A 809 -25.93 -13.87 9.53
N LEU A 810 -25.09 -13.67 8.52
CA LEU A 810 -23.81 -12.96 8.59
C LEU A 810 -23.94 -11.45 8.28
N GLY A 811 -25.09 -11.03 7.75
CA GLY A 811 -25.33 -9.68 7.19
C GLY A 811 -26.08 -9.77 5.87
N VAL A 812 -26.85 -8.73 5.51
CA VAL A 812 -27.67 -8.71 4.29
C VAL A 812 -26.81 -8.95 3.04
N ASP A 813 -25.63 -8.32 2.97
CA ASP A 813 -24.75 -8.41 1.80
C ASP A 813 -23.70 -9.54 1.93
N ALA A 814 -23.84 -10.43 2.91
CA ALA A 814 -22.77 -11.36 3.26
C ALA A 814 -22.48 -12.38 2.15
N PHE A 815 -23.50 -12.87 1.44
CA PHE A 815 -23.30 -13.72 0.28
C PHE A 815 -22.37 -13.02 -0.72
N ASN A 816 -22.71 -11.78 -1.10
CA ASN A 816 -21.92 -11.00 -2.04
C ASN A 816 -20.52 -10.73 -1.52
N ILE A 817 -20.35 -10.31 -0.27
CA ILE A 817 -19.01 -10.07 0.29
C ILE A 817 -18.10 -11.31 0.16
N ASN A 818 -18.66 -12.50 0.30
CA ASN A 818 -17.89 -13.75 0.33
C ASN A 818 -17.71 -14.41 -1.03
N LEU A 819 -18.75 -14.43 -1.87
CA LEU A 819 -18.79 -15.20 -3.11
C LEU A 819 -18.70 -14.36 -4.38
N ARG A 820 -18.92 -13.04 -4.32
CA ARG A 820 -19.00 -12.20 -5.53
C ARG A 820 -17.78 -12.32 -6.45
N LEU A 821 -16.59 -12.63 -5.91
CA LEU A 821 -15.35 -12.73 -6.69
C LEU A 821 -15.12 -14.13 -7.28
N PHE A 822 -15.96 -15.11 -6.96
CA PHE A 822 -15.73 -16.54 -7.24
C PHE A 822 -16.76 -17.15 -8.21
N LEU A 823 -17.82 -16.45 -8.59
CA LEU A 823 -18.88 -16.97 -9.47
C LEU A 823 -18.53 -16.97 -10.97
N ARG A 824 -17.36 -16.44 -11.34
CA ARG A 824 -16.86 -16.38 -12.71
C ARG A 824 -16.83 -17.78 -13.34
N GLY A 825 -17.50 -17.94 -14.48
CA GLY A 825 -17.55 -19.21 -15.22
C GLY A 825 -18.29 -20.34 -14.51
N ALA A 826 -19.10 -20.03 -13.49
CA ALA A 826 -19.93 -21.03 -12.83
C ALA A 826 -21.09 -21.46 -13.75
N ASP A 827 -21.56 -22.71 -13.59
CA ASP A 827 -22.77 -23.18 -14.24
C ASP A 827 -23.97 -22.98 -13.30
N LEU A 828 -24.75 -21.94 -13.58
CA LEU A 828 -25.98 -21.56 -12.88
C LEU A 828 -27.20 -21.69 -13.81
N SER A 829 -27.12 -22.57 -14.80
CA SER A 829 -28.25 -22.86 -15.70
C SER A 829 -29.47 -23.35 -14.90
N ASP A 830 -30.66 -22.95 -15.36
CA ASP A 830 -31.96 -23.23 -14.74
C ASP A 830 -32.12 -22.74 -13.27
N ALA A 831 -31.22 -21.88 -12.78
CA ALA A 831 -31.24 -21.42 -11.39
C ALA A 831 -32.40 -20.44 -11.13
N TYR A 832 -33.07 -20.59 -9.98
CA TYR A 832 -34.10 -19.69 -9.50
C TYR A 832 -33.47 -18.66 -8.54
N LEU A 833 -33.21 -17.46 -9.04
CA LEU A 833 -32.51 -16.34 -8.37
C LEU A 833 -33.36 -15.06 -8.33
N ARG A 834 -34.68 -15.20 -8.39
CA ARG A 834 -35.64 -14.09 -8.34
C ARG A 834 -35.41 -13.19 -7.13
N GLY A 835 -35.15 -11.91 -7.38
CA GLY A 835 -34.93 -10.90 -6.32
C GLY A 835 -33.64 -11.10 -5.53
N ALA A 836 -32.70 -11.92 -6.00
CA ALA A 836 -31.40 -12.08 -5.37
C ALA A 836 -30.59 -10.78 -5.47
N ASP A 837 -29.82 -10.48 -4.42
CA ASP A 837 -28.77 -9.46 -4.50
C ASP A 837 -27.50 -10.13 -5.02
N LEU A 838 -27.10 -9.75 -6.23
CA LEU A 838 -25.86 -10.13 -6.93
C LEU A 838 -25.11 -8.87 -7.41
N SER A 839 -25.35 -7.73 -6.74
CA SER A 839 -24.69 -6.47 -7.05
C SER A 839 -23.16 -6.61 -6.96
N ARG A 840 -22.45 -6.05 -7.94
CA ARG A 840 -20.97 -6.09 -8.06
C ARG A 840 -20.40 -7.50 -8.15
N ALA A 841 -21.20 -8.50 -8.51
CA ALA A 841 -20.72 -9.86 -8.72
C ALA A 841 -19.85 -9.98 -9.97
N ASN A 842 -18.76 -10.72 -9.85
CA ASN A 842 -17.99 -11.22 -10.99
C ASN A 842 -18.67 -12.48 -11.51
N LEU A 843 -19.54 -12.28 -12.49
CA LEU A 843 -20.31 -13.28 -13.21
C LEU A 843 -19.78 -13.45 -14.64
N ARG A 844 -18.52 -13.07 -14.89
CA ARG A 844 -17.93 -13.14 -16.22
C ARG A 844 -17.95 -14.58 -16.75
N GLY A 845 -18.48 -14.77 -17.95
CA GLY A 845 -18.59 -16.08 -18.60
C GLY A 845 -19.43 -17.10 -17.84
N VAL A 846 -20.26 -16.67 -16.88
CA VAL A 846 -21.19 -17.56 -16.17
C VAL A 846 -22.21 -18.15 -17.15
N ASP A 847 -22.64 -19.39 -16.91
CA ASP A 847 -23.79 -19.95 -17.61
C ASP A 847 -25.05 -19.71 -16.77
N LEU A 848 -25.97 -18.89 -17.29
CA LEU A 848 -27.27 -18.55 -16.72
C LEU A 848 -28.39 -18.90 -17.71
N PHE A 849 -28.16 -19.89 -18.59
CA PHE A 849 -29.16 -20.41 -19.50
C PHE A 849 -30.47 -20.73 -18.77
N ASP A 850 -31.60 -20.16 -19.22
CA ASP A 850 -32.95 -20.34 -18.65
C ASP A 850 -33.05 -20.03 -17.14
N ALA A 851 -32.14 -19.21 -16.59
CA ALA A 851 -32.19 -18.80 -15.19
C ALA A 851 -33.29 -17.76 -14.93
N ASN A 852 -33.95 -17.83 -13.77
CA ASN A 852 -34.89 -16.80 -13.32
C ASN A 852 -34.17 -15.77 -12.44
N LEU A 853 -33.89 -14.59 -12.99
CA LEU A 853 -33.27 -13.43 -12.35
C LEU A 853 -34.27 -12.27 -12.20
N SER A 854 -35.58 -12.54 -12.28
CA SER A 854 -36.59 -11.48 -12.26
C SER A 854 -36.48 -10.63 -10.98
N GLY A 855 -36.38 -9.31 -11.14
CA GLY A 855 -36.20 -8.37 -10.03
C GLY A 855 -34.90 -8.50 -9.24
N ALA A 856 -33.90 -9.25 -9.72
CA ALA A 856 -32.59 -9.34 -9.07
C ALA A 856 -31.83 -8.01 -9.14
N ASP A 857 -30.99 -7.75 -8.14
CA ASP A 857 -30.02 -6.65 -8.17
C ASP A 857 -28.71 -7.16 -8.75
N LEU A 858 -28.38 -6.71 -9.95
CA LEU A 858 -27.15 -6.98 -10.71
C LEU A 858 -26.40 -5.67 -11.00
N SER A 859 -26.66 -4.61 -10.22
CA SER A 859 -26.01 -3.31 -10.38
C SER A 859 -24.50 -3.44 -10.23
N ASP A 860 -23.74 -2.75 -11.07
CA ASP A 860 -22.27 -2.81 -11.16
C ASP A 860 -21.69 -4.24 -11.39
N ALA A 861 -22.49 -5.26 -11.77
CA ALA A 861 -22.00 -6.63 -11.97
C ALA A 861 -21.20 -6.78 -13.28
N ASP A 862 -20.17 -7.65 -13.26
CA ASP A 862 -19.45 -8.07 -14.47
C ASP A 862 -20.11 -9.34 -15.02
N LEU A 863 -20.96 -9.18 -16.03
CA LEU A 863 -21.62 -10.23 -16.81
C LEU A 863 -20.98 -10.37 -18.21
N SER A 864 -19.75 -9.89 -18.39
CA SER A 864 -19.08 -9.98 -19.69
C SER A 864 -18.95 -11.43 -20.14
N ASP A 865 -19.16 -11.70 -21.42
CA ASP A 865 -19.14 -13.05 -22.02
C ASP A 865 -20.16 -14.05 -21.39
N ALA A 866 -21.10 -13.63 -20.54
CA ALA A 866 -22.06 -14.53 -19.87
C ALA A 866 -23.10 -15.12 -20.84
N ASN A 867 -23.55 -16.35 -20.58
CA ASN A 867 -24.69 -16.94 -21.28
C ASN A 867 -25.99 -16.66 -20.53
N LEU A 868 -26.80 -15.72 -21.02
CA LEU A 868 -28.11 -15.34 -20.49
C LEU A 868 -29.25 -15.76 -21.44
N THR A 869 -28.99 -16.75 -22.31
CA THR A 869 -29.97 -17.22 -23.29
C THR A 869 -31.23 -17.70 -22.58
N VAL A 870 -32.40 -17.17 -22.97
CA VAL A 870 -33.72 -17.47 -22.39
C VAL A 870 -33.89 -17.04 -20.91
N ALA A 871 -32.91 -16.35 -20.30
CA ALA A 871 -33.01 -15.92 -18.92
C ALA A 871 -34.14 -14.91 -18.70
N ASP A 872 -34.85 -15.03 -17.57
CA ASP A 872 -35.85 -14.06 -17.12
C ASP A 872 -35.18 -12.97 -16.27
N LEU A 873 -34.90 -11.81 -16.87
CA LEU A 873 -34.32 -10.62 -16.24
C LEU A 873 -35.39 -9.54 -15.99
N SER A 874 -36.67 -9.92 -16.01
CA SER A 874 -37.76 -8.92 -15.94
C SER A 874 -37.71 -8.14 -14.62
N GLY A 875 -37.62 -6.81 -14.73
CA GLY A 875 -37.50 -5.89 -13.60
C GLY A 875 -36.17 -5.92 -12.84
N ALA A 876 -35.14 -6.59 -13.36
CA ALA A 876 -33.81 -6.61 -12.73
C ALA A 876 -33.11 -5.24 -12.80
N ASP A 877 -32.30 -4.93 -11.80
CA ASP A 877 -31.41 -3.77 -11.80
C ASP A 877 -30.07 -4.18 -12.42
N LEU A 878 -29.78 -3.75 -13.65
CA LEU A 878 -28.53 -3.96 -14.38
C LEU A 878 -27.75 -2.64 -14.51
N SER A 879 -28.03 -1.66 -13.65
CA SER A 879 -27.41 -0.35 -13.76
C SER A 879 -25.88 -0.46 -13.62
N SER A 880 -25.15 0.17 -14.54
CA SER A 880 -23.68 0.11 -14.64
C SER A 880 -23.08 -1.31 -14.78
N ALA A 881 -23.88 -2.32 -15.11
CA ALA A 881 -23.38 -3.68 -15.34
C ALA A 881 -22.59 -3.78 -16.66
N ASP A 882 -21.55 -4.60 -16.69
CA ASP A 882 -20.82 -4.96 -17.91
C ASP A 882 -21.46 -6.22 -18.52
N LEU A 883 -22.19 -6.06 -19.62
CA LEU A 883 -22.80 -7.14 -20.41
C LEU A 883 -22.04 -7.35 -21.72
N SER A 884 -20.79 -6.88 -21.82
CA SER A 884 -20.06 -6.91 -23.07
C SER A 884 -19.81 -8.35 -23.54
N GLY A 885 -20.15 -8.63 -24.80
CA GLY A 885 -20.05 -9.98 -25.37
C GLY A 885 -21.07 -11.00 -24.84
N ALA A 886 -21.97 -10.63 -23.92
CA ALA A 886 -22.96 -11.55 -23.35
C ALA A 886 -23.94 -12.07 -24.41
N ASP A 887 -24.44 -13.29 -24.19
CA ASP A 887 -25.47 -13.92 -25.01
C ASP A 887 -26.85 -13.74 -24.37
N LEU A 888 -27.62 -12.76 -24.83
CA LEU A 888 -28.95 -12.40 -24.34
C LEU A 888 -30.07 -12.92 -25.27
N ARG A 889 -29.79 -13.96 -26.08
CA ARG A 889 -30.76 -14.47 -27.05
C ARG A 889 -32.04 -14.93 -26.35
N SER A 890 -33.18 -14.39 -26.79
CA SER A 890 -34.50 -14.66 -26.21
C SER A 890 -34.64 -14.34 -24.71
N ALA A 891 -33.75 -13.52 -24.13
CA ALA A 891 -33.87 -13.09 -22.74
C ALA A 891 -35.05 -12.12 -22.53
N ASP A 892 -35.71 -12.21 -21.38
CA ASP A 892 -36.77 -11.30 -20.98
C ASP A 892 -36.19 -10.13 -20.17
N LEU A 893 -35.98 -8.97 -20.80
CA LEU A 893 -35.44 -7.76 -20.16
C LEU A 893 -36.57 -6.76 -19.80
N ARG A 894 -37.82 -7.20 -19.74
CA ARG A 894 -38.94 -6.28 -19.55
C ARG A 894 -38.81 -5.51 -18.24
N SER A 895 -38.89 -4.17 -18.32
CA SER A 895 -38.74 -3.27 -17.15
C SER A 895 -37.39 -3.35 -16.43
N ALA A 896 -36.35 -3.94 -17.02
CA ALA A 896 -35.01 -3.93 -16.44
C ALA A 896 -34.36 -2.53 -16.51
N ASP A 897 -33.49 -2.21 -15.55
CA ASP A 897 -32.72 -0.96 -15.55
C ASP A 897 -31.33 -1.17 -16.18
N LEU A 898 -31.10 -0.62 -17.36
CA LEU A 898 -29.84 -0.69 -18.12
C LEU A 898 -29.05 0.64 -18.07
N SER A 899 -29.37 1.55 -17.14
CA SER A 899 -28.69 2.86 -17.03
C SER A 899 -27.19 2.67 -16.83
N GLY A 900 -26.35 3.23 -17.70
CA GLY A 900 -24.89 3.06 -17.66
C GLY A 900 -24.36 1.65 -18.02
N ALA A 901 -25.21 0.69 -18.39
CA ALA A 901 -24.79 -0.67 -18.72
C ALA A 901 -24.02 -0.76 -20.05
N ASP A 902 -23.07 -1.68 -20.15
CA ASP A 902 -22.29 -1.92 -21.36
C ASP A 902 -22.78 -3.16 -22.12
N LEU A 903 -23.59 -3.00 -23.17
CA LEU A 903 -24.05 -4.10 -24.03
C LEU A 903 -23.19 -4.27 -25.29
N SER A 904 -21.94 -3.80 -25.26
CA SER A 904 -21.09 -3.85 -26.46
C SER A 904 -20.86 -5.30 -26.91
N ASP A 905 -21.00 -5.57 -28.20
CA ASP A 905 -20.84 -6.92 -28.78
C ASP A 905 -21.79 -8.02 -28.24
N ALA A 906 -22.76 -7.69 -27.40
CA ALA A 906 -23.76 -8.64 -26.87
C ALA A 906 -24.73 -9.11 -27.97
N ASP A 907 -25.23 -10.34 -27.89
CA ASP A 907 -26.25 -10.86 -28.82
C ASP A 907 -27.66 -10.69 -28.23
N LEU A 908 -28.46 -9.80 -28.83
CA LEU A 908 -29.84 -9.48 -28.39
C LEU A 908 -30.91 -10.07 -29.32
N SER A 909 -30.62 -11.14 -30.06
CA SER A 909 -31.63 -11.79 -30.93
C SER A 909 -32.88 -12.16 -30.14
N ASP A 910 -34.06 -11.72 -30.57
CA ASP A 910 -35.34 -12.02 -29.93
C ASP A 910 -35.45 -11.60 -28.44
N ALA A 911 -34.56 -10.76 -27.93
CA ALA A 911 -34.62 -10.26 -26.56
C ALA A 911 -35.80 -9.28 -26.39
N ASP A 912 -36.54 -9.37 -25.29
CA ASP A 912 -37.68 -8.49 -25.01
C ASP A 912 -37.25 -7.22 -24.27
N LEU A 913 -37.25 -6.09 -24.98
CA LEU A 913 -36.82 -4.79 -24.45
C LEU A 913 -37.99 -3.89 -24.01
N GLN A 914 -39.15 -4.46 -23.67
CA GLN A 914 -40.31 -3.67 -23.26
C GLN A 914 -40.02 -2.87 -21.99
N ALA A 915 -40.17 -1.55 -22.08
CA ALA A 915 -40.10 -0.64 -20.94
C ALA A 915 -38.78 -0.70 -20.13
N VAL A 916 -37.66 -1.07 -20.77
CA VAL A 916 -36.34 -0.92 -20.15
C VAL A 916 -36.07 0.54 -19.77
N VAL A 917 -35.27 0.75 -18.73
CA VAL A 917 -34.70 2.06 -18.38
C VAL A 917 -33.29 2.14 -18.95
N TRP A 918 -32.90 3.28 -19.50
CA TRP A 918 -31.57 3.53 -20.05
C TRP A 918 -31.22 5.02 -19.88
N ASP A 919 -29.94 5.35 -20.05
CA ASP A 919 -29.46 6.73 -20.04
C ASP A 919 -28.41 6.98 -21.15
N ASN A 920 -27.72 8.12 -21.09
CA ASN A 920 -26.71 8.49 -22.09
C ASN A 920 -25.41 7.67 -21.96
N ASP A 921 -25.21 6.99 -20.83
CA ASP A 921 -24.01 6.21 -20.55
C ASP A 921 -24.20 4.73 -20.95
N THR A 922 -25.44 4.28 -21.18
CA THR A 922 -25.76 2.96 -21.74
C THR A 922 -25.11 2.77 -23.12
N LYS A 923 -24.29 1.71 -23.27
CA LYS A 923 -23.55 1.44 -24.51
C LYS A 923 -24.19 0.31 -25.32
N TRP A 924 -24.47 0.61 -26.59
CA TRP A 924 -25.05 -0.32 -27.57
C TRP A 924 -24.08 -0.72 -28.68
N LEU A 925 -22.80 -0.35 -28.55
CA LEU A 925 -21.83 -0.40 -29.65
C LEU A 925 -21.63 -1.84 -30.14
N ASN A 926 -21.78 -2.08 -31.44
CA ASN A 926 -21.63 -3.42 -32.05
C ASN A 926 -22.55 -4.52 -31.48
N ALA A 927 -23.62 -4.16 -30.76
CA ALA A 927 -24.61 -5.14 -30.30
C ALA A 927 -25.12 -6.00 -31.47
N LYS A 928 -24.85 -7.31 -31.38
CA LYS A 928 -25.16 -8.29 -32.42
C LYS A 928 -26.67 -8.51 -32.45
N ARG A 929 -27.22 -8.52 -33.66
CA ARG A 929 -28.65 -8.78 -33.92
C ARG A 929 -29.63 -7.96 -33.08
N LEU A 930 -29.21 -6.79 -32.59
CA LEU A 930 -30.07 -5.83 -31.89
C LEU A 930 -31.35 -5.47 -32.68
N HIS A 931 -31.28 -5.51 -34.02
CA HIS A 931 -32.43 -5.28 -34.89
C HIS A 931 -33.49 -6.39 -34.89
N GLU A 932 -33.18 -7.56 -34.31
CA GLU A 932 -34.09 -8.69 -34.10
C GLU A 932 -34.72 -8.65 -32.68
N ALA A 933 -34.35 -7.68 -31.83
CA ALA A 933 -34.98 -7.50 -30.51
C ALA A 933 -36.47 -7.18 -30.65
N VAL A 934 -37.27 -7.67 -29.70
CA VAL A 934 -38.73 -7.56 -29.72
C VAL A 934 -39.24 -6.57 -28.67
N ASN A 935 -40.47 -6.07 -28.89
CA ASN A 935 -41.18 -5.18 -27.97
C ASN A 935 -40.42 -3.90 -27.54
N VAL A 936 -39.50 -3.41 -28.39
CA VAL A 936 -38.76 -2.16 -28.20
C VAL A 936 -39.73 -0.97 -28.05
N SER A 937 -39.56 -0.17 -26.99
CA SER A 937 -40.40 1.00 -26.75
C SER A 937 -40.20 2.08 -27.83
N PRO A 938 -41.24 2.86 -28.18
CA PRO A 938 -41.11 3.96 -29.13
C PRO A 938 -40.08 5.02 -28.71
N GLU A 939 -39.88 5.20 -27.41
CA GLU A 939 -38.91 6.12 -26.82
C GLU A 939 -37.48 5.61 -27.02
N LEU A 940 -37.20 4.32 -26.76
CA LEU A 940 -35.89 3.71 -26.97
C LEU A 940 -35.53 3.66 -28.46
N ALA A 941 -36.51 3.35 -29.32
CA ALA A 941 -36.31 3.33 -30.77
C ALA A 941 -35.93 4.71 -31.35
N GLN A 942 -36.23 5.81 -30.65
CA GLN A 942 -35.86 7.17 -31.03
C GLN A 942 -34.53 7.63 -30.43
N ASP A 943 -33.94 6.87 -29.52
CA ASP A 943 -32.64 7.19 -28.95
C ASP A 943 -31.55 7.16 -30.04
N PRO A 944 -30.71 8.20 -30.16
CA PRO A 944 -29.70 8.26 -31.23
C PRO A 944 -28.67 7.14 -31.18
N ALA A 945 -28.23 6.74 -29.97
CA ALA A 945 -27.23 5.69 -29.81
C ALA A 945 -27.83 4.32 -30.15
N PHE A 946 -29.04 4.04 -29.66
CA PHE A 946 -29.77 2.82 -29.96
C PHE A 946 -30.09 2.70 -31.46
N ALA A 947 -30.64 3.74 -32.09
CA ALA A 947 -30.99 3.74 -33.50
C ALA A 947 -29.76 3.55 -34.42
N ALA A 948 -28.62 4.14 -34.05
CA ALA A 948 -27.36 3.93 -34.75
C ALA A 948 -26.88 2.47 -34.64
N ALA A 949 -26.96 1.88 -33.44
CA ALA A 949 -26.60 0.49 -33.20
C ALA A 949 -27.51 -0.49 -33.96
N VAL A 950 -28.83 -0.25 -33.97
CA VAL A 950 -29.79 -1.04 -34.77
C VAL A 950 -29.44 -0.98 -36.25
N SER A 951 -29.17 0.22 -36.78
CA SER A 951 -28.82 0.40 -38.20
C SER A 951 -27.53 -0.33 -38.58
N LEU A 952 -26.51 -0.25 -37.70
CA LEU A 952 -25.26 -0.99 -37.86
C LEU A 952 -25.51 -2.51 -37.86
N SER A 953 -26.31 -2.99 -36.90
CA SER A 953 -26.67 -4.40 -36.76
C SER A 953 -27.41 -4.94 -38.00
N GLN A 954 -28.38 -4.17 -38.53
CA GLN A 954 -29.08 -4.49 -39.78
C GLN A 954 -28.12 -4.50 -40.97
N GLY A 955 -27.23 -3.52 -41.07
CA GLY A 955 -26.21 -3.44 -42.11
C GLY A 955 -25.30 -4.67 -42.12
N ILE A 956 -24.78 -5.06 -40.95
CA ILE A 956 -23.94 -6.25 -40.79
C ILE A 956 -24.69 -7.53 -41.19
N SER A 957 -25.96 -7.67 -40.77
CA SER A 957 -26.79 -8.83 -41.13
C SER A 957 -27.07 -8.90 -42.63
N ALA A 958 -27.45 -7.78 -43.25
CA ALA A 958 -27.69 -7.67 -44.68
C ALA A 958 -26.41 -7.93 -45.51
N ALA A 959 -25.27 -7.46 -45.01
CA ALA A 959 -23.97 -7.77 -45.58
C ALA A 959 -23.72 -9.28 -45.56
N LYS A 960 -23.87 -9.94 -44.40
CA LYS A 960 -23.66 -11.39 -44.24
C LYS A 960 -24.55 -12.24 -45.17
N VAL A 961 -25.83 -11.87 -45.32
CA VAL A 961 -26.75 -12.53 -46.27
C VAL A 961 -26.23 -12.39 -47.70
N SER A 962 -25.83 -11.18 -48.09
CA SER A 962 -25.29 -10.91 -49.42
C SER A 962 -23.98 -11.67 -49.68
N LEU A 963 -23.11 -11.80 -48.66
CA LEU A 963 -21.87 -12.58 -48.74
C LEU A 963 -22.17 -14.08 -48.93
N ASN A 964 -23.09 -14.65 -48.15
CA ASN A 964 -23.50 -16.05 -48.26
C ASN A 964 -24.17 -16.37 -49.59
N GLN A 965 -25.03 -15.46 -50.09
CA GLN A 965 -25.59 -15.56 -51.43
C GLN A 965 -24.48 -15.54 -52.49
N GLY A 966 -23.46 -14.70 -52.32
CA GLY A 966 -22.29 -14.69 -53.20
C GLY A 966 -21.54 -16.03 -53.22
N ILE A 967 -21.33 -16.65 -52.06
CA ILE A 967 -20.70 -17.98 -51.96
C ILE A 967 -21.55 -19.04 -52.67
N SER A 968 -22.87 -19.06 -52.43
CA SER A 968 -23.79 -19.99 -53.10
C SER A 968 -23.79 -19.82 -54.63
N LEU A 969 -23.82 -18.59 -55.12
CA LEU A 969 -23.74 -18.28 -56.56
C LEU A 969 -22.42 -18.72 -57.19
N VAL A 970 -21.31 -18.68 -56.44
CA VAL A 970 -20.00 -19.18 -56.88
C VAL A 970 -20.01 -20.71 -57.00
N LYS A 971 -20.65 -21.42 -56.06
CA LYS A 971 -20.84 -22.88 -56.15
C LYS A 971 -21.64 -23.29 -57.39
N GLU A 972 -22.53 -22.41 -57.88
CA GLU A 972 -23.31 -22.60 -59.13
C GLU A 972 -22.61 -22.08 -60.41
N GLY A 973 -21.41 -21.50 -60.29
CA GLY A 973 -20.64 -20.97 -61.43
C GLY A 973 -21.00 -19.56 -61.88
N LYS A 974 -21.87 -18.86 -61.16
CA LYS A 974 -22.31 -17.47 -61.44
C LYS A 974 -21.37 -16.44 -60.82
N VAL A 975 -20.09 -16.49 -61.18
CA VAL A 975 -19.01 -15.68 -60.56
C VAL A 975 -19.27 -14.16 -60.62
N LYS A 976 -19.88 -13.65 -61.70
CA LYS A 976 -20.20 -12.22 -61.84
C LYS A 976 -21.32 -11.77 -60.89
N GLU A 977 -22.31 -12.63 -60.65
CA GLU A 977 -23.42 -12.32 -59.74
C GLU A 977 -22.94 -12.34 -58.29
N ALA A 978 -22.02 -13.24 -57.95
CA ALA A 978 -21.37 -13.25 -56.65
C ALA A 978 -20.54 -11.98 -56.36
N GLN A 979 -19.82 -11.46 -57.35
CA GLN A 979 -19.15 -10.16 -57.22
C GLN A 979 -20.12 -9.00 -57.01
N ASN A 980 -21.33 -9.06 -57.58
CA ASN A 980 -22.37 -8.06 -57.34
C ASN A 980 -22.96 -8.20 -55.93
N ALA A 981 -23.18 -9.43 -55.44
CA ALA A 981 -23.60 -9.68 -54.07
C ALA A 981 -22.59 -9.13 -53.06
N PHE A 982 -21.28 -9.18 -53.36
CA PHE A 982 -20.26 -8.51 -52.55
C PHE A 982 -20.34 -6.98 -52.59
N ARG A 983 -20.55 -6.38 -53.77
CA ARG A 983 -20.76 -4.92 -53.86
C ARG A 983 -21.98 -4.47 -53.07
N GLN A 984 -23.01 -5.32 -53.04
CA GLN A 984 -24.18 -5.10 -52.21
C GLN A 984 -23.83 -5.22 -50.72
N ALA A 985 -23.04 -6.23 -50.32
CA ALA A 985 -22.52 -6.33 -48.95
C ALA A 985 -21.69 -5.09 -48.53
N LEU A 986 -20.83 -4.59 -49.42
CA LEU A 986 -20.04 -3.37 -49.21
C LEU A 986 -20.87 -2.11 -49.01
N SER A 987 -22.06 -2.07 -49.63
CA SER A 987 -22.99 -0.95 -49.43
C SER A 987 -23.61 -0.95 -48.03
N PHE A 988 -23.65 -2.12 -47.38
CA PHE A 988 -24.14 -2.28 -46.01
C PHE A 988 -23.01 -2.19 -44.97
N ASP A 989 -21.81 -2.67 -45.31
CA ASP A 989 -20.61 -2.59 -44.46
C ASP A 989 -19.37 -2.18 -45.30
N PRO A 990 -19.00 -0.89 -45.28
CA PRO A 990 -17.83 -0.39 -46.00
C PRO A 990 -16.50 -0.96 -45.52
N SER A 991 -16.42 -1.53 -44.31
CA SER A 991 -15.19 -2.12 -43.76
C SER A 991 -14.76 -3.38 -44.55
N LEU A 992 -15.70 -4.03 -45.25
CA LEU A 992 -15.44 -5.19 -46.09
C LEU A 992 -14.54 -4.89 -47.31
N ASN A 993 -14.31 -3.62 -47.66
CA ASN A 993 -13.61 -3.24 -48.91
C ASN A 993 -12.15 -3.73 -48.96
N ASN A 994 -11.53 -3.91 -47.80
CA ASN A 994 -10.16 -4.42 -47.65
C ASN A 994 -10.10 -5.89 -47.18
N SER A 995 -11.23 -6.61 -47.13
CA SER A 995 -11.26 -7.98 -46.62
C SER A 995 -10.72 -8.98 -47.65
N ALA A 996 -9.45 -9.37 -47.50
CA ALA A 996 -8.82 -10.44 -48.28
C ALA A 996 -9.48 -11.81 -48.05
N GLY A 997 -9.99 -12.05 -46.82
CA GLY A 997 -10.65 -13.28 -46.42
C GLY A 997 -11.89 -13.63 -47.25
N TYR A 998 -12.68 -12.64 -47.66
CA TYR A 998 -13.85 -12.89 -48.50
C TYR A 998 -13.49 -13.26 -49.95
N TRP A 999 -12.52 -12.56 -50.55
CA TRP A 999 -12.02 -12.91 -51.88
C TRP A 999 -11.41 -14.31 -51.88
N HIS A 1000 -10.78 -14.69 -50.78
CA HIS A 1000 -10.32 -16.05 -50.53
C HIS A 1000 -11.48 -17.06 -50.47
N SER A 1001 -12.58 -16.78 -49.75
CA SER A 1001 -13.76 -17.67 -49.74
C SER A 1001 -14.33 -17.90 -51.15
N ILE A 1002 -14.47 -16.85 -51.96
CA ILE A 1002 -14.89 -17.00 -53.37
C ILE A 1002 -13.89 -17.84 -54.17
N CYS A 1003 -12.59 -17.60 -53.98
CA CYS A 1003 -11.53 -18.35 -54.65
C CYS A 1003 -11.60 -19.84 -54.33
N TRP A 1004 -11.73 -20.18 -53.04
CA TRP A 1004 -11.78 -21.55 -52.55
C TRP A 1004 -13.02 -22.29 -53.05
N PHE A 1005 -14.22 -21.80 -52.72
CA PHE A 1005 -15.48 -22.46 -53.14
C PHE A 1005 -15.64 -22.51 -54.66
N GLY A 1006 -15.21 -21.47 -55.38
CA GLY A 1006 -15.26 -21.48 -56.84
C GLY A 1006 -14.31 -22.49 -57.47
N SER A 1007 -13.15 -22.71 -56.86
CA SER A 1007 -12.18 -23.69 -57.35
C SER A 1007 -12.67 -25.12 -57.12
N VAL A 1008 -13.08 -25.44 -55.89
CA VAL A 1008 -13.52 -26.78 -55.49
C VAL A 1008 -14.79 -27.24 -56.24
N HIS A 1009 -15.70 -26.32 -56.55
CA HIS A 1009 -16.92 -26.61 -57.33
C HIS A 1009 -16.72 -26.60 -58.85
N GLY A 1010 -15.48 -26.56 -59.35
CA GLY A 1010 -15.18 -26.74 -60.78
C GLY A 1010 -15.22 -25.46 -61.63
N HIS A 1011 -15.22 -24.29 -60.98
CA HIS A 1011 -15.24 -22.97 -61.63
C HIS A 1011 -13.90 -22.22 -61.49
N ALA A 1012 -12.80 -22.93 -61.22
CA ALA A 1012 -11.45 -22.39 -61.01
C ALA A 1012 -11.03 -21.34 -62.06
N LYS A 1013 -11.31 -21.58 -63.35
CA LYS A 1013 -10.99 -20.63 -64.45
C LYS A 1013 -11.71 -19.28 -64.31
N GLY A 1014 -12.90 -19.25 -63.73
CA GLY A 1014 -13.68 -18.04 -63.50
C GLY A 1014 -13.22 -17.25 -62.27
N VAL A 1015 -12.63 -17.92 -61.28
CA VAL A 1015 -12.21 -17.32 -60.00
C VAL A 1015 -10.70 -17.08 -59.88
N LEU A 1016 -9.89 -17.50 -60.85
CA LEU A 1016 -8.43 -17.35 -60.78
C LEU A 1016 -7.97 -15.89 -60.59
N HIS A 1017 -8.57 -14.92 -61.30
CA HIS A 1017 -8.27 -13.49 -61.09
C HIS A 1017 -8.68 -13.01 -59.69
N ILE A 1018 -9.70 -13.62 -59.10
CA ILE A 1018 -10.16 -13.34 -57.73
C ILE A 1018 -9.16 -13.87 -56.71
N CYS A 1019 -8.62 -15.07 -56.95
CA CYS A 1019 -7.54 -15.65 -56.15
C CYS A 1019 -6.29 -14.77 -56.15
N GLU A 1020 -5.92 -14.23 -57.32
CA GLU A 1020 -4.80 -13.28 -57.44
C GLU A 1020 -5.05 -12.01 -56.64
N LYS A 1021 -6.27 -11.48 -56.69
CA LYS A 1021 -6.68 -10.32 -55.91
C LYS A 1021 -6.62 -10.57 -54.39
N ALA A 1022 -7.07 -11.74 -53.92
CA ALA A 1022 -7.02 -12.10 -52.49
C ALA A 1022 -5.57 -12.09 -51.96
N VAL A 1023 -4.65 -12.73 -52.68
CA VAL A 1023 -3.22 -12.76 -52.32
C VAL A 1023 -2.55 -11.38 -52.46
N THR A 1024 -3.01 -10.53 -53.38
CA THR A 1024 -2.47 -9.17 -53.52
C THR A 1024 -2.88 -8.27 -52.35
N LEU A 1025 -4.09 -8.47 -51.81
CA LEU A 1025 -4.61 -7.70 -50.68
C LEU A 1025 -3.95 -8.10 -49.35
N ASP A 1026 -3.57 -9.37 -49.20
CA ASP A 1026 -2.83 -9.88 -48.03
C ASP A 1026 -1.77 -10.91 -48.48
N PRO A 1027 -0.56 -10.44 -48.82
CA PRO A 1027 0.51 -11.30 -49.35
C PRO A 1027 1.14 -12.22 -48.30
N ASP A 1028 1.02 -11.88 -47.01
CA ASP A 1028 1.64 -12.61 -45.91
C ASP A 1028 0.79 -13.80 -45.47
N ASN A 1029 -0.51 -13.79 -45.76
CA ASN A 1029 -1.41 -14.89 -45.45
C ASN A 1029 -1.26 -16.08 -46.42
N LYS A 1030 -0.60 -17.12 -45.91
CA LYS A 1030 -0.28 -18.35 -46.65
C LYS A 1030 -1.52 -19.19 -47.00
N GLY A 1031 -2.63 -19.08 -46.26
CA GLY A 1031 -3.88 -19.75 -46.61
C GLY A 1031 -4.47 -19.27 -47.94
N TYR A 1032 -4.25 -18.01 -48.30
CA TYR A 1032 -4.73 -17.44 -49.57
C TYR A 1032 -3.89 -17.92 -50.75
N GLN A 1033 -2.57 -18.07 -50.54
CA GLN A 1033 -1.66 -18.67 -51.51
C GLN A 1033 -2.03 -20.14 -51.77
N ASP A 1034 -2.39 -20.89 -50.72
CA ASP A 1034 -2.83 -22.28 -50.83
C ASP A 1034 -4.07 -22.44 -51.73
N SER A 1035 -5.06 -21.55 -51.56
CA SER A 1035 -6.29 -21.56 -52.37
C SER A 1035 -6.04 -21.16 -53.82
N ARG A 1036 -5.11 -20.22 -54.06
CA ARG A 1036 -4.68 -19.86 -55.41
C ARG A 1036 -3.93 -21.01 -56.08
N GLY A 1037 -3.09 -21.73 -55.34
CA GLY A 1037 -2.42 -22.94 -55.80
C GLY A 1037 -3.41 -23.98 -56.29
N LEU A 1038 -4.48 -24.22 -55.53
CA LEU A 1038 -5.58 -25.12 -55.93
C LEU A 1038 -6.25 -24.67 -57.24
N ALA A 1039 -6.59 -23.38 -57.35
CA ALA A 1039 -7.18 -22.82 -58.56
C ALA A 1039 -6.25 -22.98 -59.79
N ARG A 1040 -4.95 -22.75 -59.61
CA ARG A 1040 -3.93 -22.86 -60.66
C ARG A 1040 -3.79 -24.28 -61.19
N VAL A 1041 -3.74 -25.30 -60.31
CA VAL A 1041 -3.74 -26.71 -60.72
C VAL A 1041 -4.95 -27.03 -61.60
N LEU A 1042 -6.15 -26.62 -61.17
CA LEU A 1042 -7.40 -26.87 -61.89
C LEU A 1042 -7.50 -26.13 -63.23
N THR A 1043 -6.69 -25.08 -63.42
CA THR A 1043 -6.56 -24.36 -64.70
C THR A 1043 -5.36 -24.78 -65.54
N ASN A 1044 -4.65 -25.84 -65.13
CA ASN A 1044 -3.47 -26.40 -65.79
C ASN A 1044 -2.20 -25.52 -65.74
N ASP A 1045 -2.12 -24.62 -64.75
CA ASP A 1045 -0.89 -23.90 -64.38
C ASP A 1045 -0.17 -24.67 -63.26
N LEU A 1046 0.50 -25.75 -63.65
CA LEU A 1046 1.17 -26.65 -62.70
C LEU A 1046 2.42 -26.02 -62.07
N VAL A 1047 3.10 -25.12 -62.79
CA VAL A 1047 4.31 -24.44 -62.31
C VAL A 1047 3.95 -23.42 -61.23
N GLY A 1048 2.96 -22.55 -61.48
CA GLY A 1048 2.52 -21.57 -60.50
C GLY A 1048 1.86 -22.20 -59.27
N ALA A 1049 1.19 -23.35 -59.44
CA ALA A 1049 0.65 -24.11 -58.31
C ALA A 1049 1.73 -24.73 -57.42
N LEU A 1050 2.80 -25.26 -58.02
CA LEU A 1050 3.93 -25.83 -57.29
C LEU A 1050 4.63 -24.76 -56.41
N GLU A 1051 4.80 -23.55 -56.94
CA GLU A 1051 5.35 -22.42 -56.19
C GLU A 1051 4.48 -22.05 -54.99
N ASP A 1052 3.16 -21.95 -55.19
CA ASP A 1052 2.21 -21.59 -54.13
C ASP A 1052 2.17 -22.65 -53.02
N PHE A 1053 2.09 -23.95 -53.34
CA PHE A 1053 2.04 -25.00 -52.32
C PHE A 1053 3.34 -25.14 -51.53
N ARG A 1054 4.50 -24.98 -52.17
CA ARG A 1054 5.80 -24.98 -51.47
C ARG A 1054 5.91 -23.82 -50.49
N ALA A 1055 5.54 -22.61 -50.93
CA ALA A 1055 5.58 -21.43 -50.07
C ALA A 1055 4.72 -21.60 -48.80
N VAL A 1056 3.59 -22.30 -48.90
CA VAL A 1056 2.71 -22.60 -47.75
C VAL A 1056 3.33 -23.64 -46.82
N VAL A 1057 3.87 -24.73 -47.34
CA VAL A 1057 4.50 -25.79 -46.53
C VAL A 1057 5.76 -25.29 -45.82
N ASP A 1058 6.62 -24.54 -46.53
CA ASP A 1058 7.90 -24.04 -46.01
C ASP A 1058 7.71 -22.97 -44.93
N SER A 1059 6.59 -22.24 -44.96
CA SER A 1059 6.26 -21.22 -43.96
C SER A 1059 5.83 -21.78 -42.59
N GLY A 1060 5.57 -23.09 -42.48
CA GLY A 1060 5.01 -23.71 -41.29
C GLY A 1060 3.50 -23.46 -41.08
N ALA A 1061 2.83 -22.77 -42.01
CA ALA A 1061 1.42 -22.39 -41.88
C ALA A 1061 0.43 -23.57 -41.76
N LEU A 1062 0.86 -24.81 -42.07
CA LEU A 1062 0.04 -26.03 -41.99
C LEU A 1062 0.35 -26.90 -40.76
N ASP A 1063 1.19 -26.45 -39.84
CA ASP A 1063 1.63 -27.27 -38.68
C ASP A 1063 0.50 -27.57 -37.69
N TYR A 1064 -0.60 -26.82 -37.76
CA TYR A 1064 -1.82 -27.07 -36.98
C TYR A 1064 -2.54 -28.37 -37.38
N SER A 1065 -2.30 -28.92 -38.58
CA SER A 1065 -2.95 -30.16 -39.05
C SER A 1065 -2.01 -31.04 -39.85
N LYS A 1066 -1.54 -32.13 -39.23
CA LYS A 1066 -0.70 -33.15 -39.87
C LYS A 1066 -1.33 -33.71 -41.14
N ASN A 1067 -2.65 -33.90 -41.15
CA ASN A 1067 -3.37 -34.47 -42.31
C ASN A 1067 -3.38 -33.51 -43.51
N VAL A 1068 -3.63 -32.21 -43.28
CA VAL A 1068 -3.62 -31.20 -44.35
C VAL A 1068 -2.21 -30.98 -44.88
N LYS A 1069 -1.20 -30.92 -44.00
CA LYS A 1069 0.21 -30.81 -44.38
C LYS A 1069 0.68 -32.00 -45.22
N GLN A 1070 0.35 -33.23 -44.81
CA GLN A 1070 0.66 -34.44 -45.59
C GLN A 1070 -0.05 -34.46 -46.93
N ARG A 1071 -1.31 -33.98 -47.00
CA ARG A 1071 -2.04 -33.86 -48.26
C ARG A 1071 -1.33 -32.92 -49.25
N ARG A 1072 -0.89 -31.73 -48.80
CA ARG A 1072 -0.16 -30.77 -49.63
C ARG A 1072 1.22 -31.27 -50.08
N LEU A 1073 1.93 -32.01 -49.22
CA LEU A 1073 3.19 -32.66 -49.61
C LEU A 1073 3.00 -33.68 -50.74
N ARG A 1074 1.96 -34.52 -50.69
CA ARG A 1074 1.62 -35.44 -51.80
C ARG A 1074 1.30 -34.69 -53.10
N TRP A 1075 0.64 -33.54 -53.00
CA TRP A 1075 0.33 -32.73 -54.18
C TRP A 1075 1.59 -32.12 -54.82
N ILE A 1076 2.54 -31.66 -54.00
CA ILE A 1076 3.84 -31.16 -54.45
C ILE A 1076 4.63 -32.25 -55.19
N GLU A 1077 4.72 -33.46 -54.64
CA GLU A 1077 5.42 -34.60 -55.27
C GLU A 1077 4.83 -34.94 -56.66
N ALA A 1078 3.51 -34.94 -56.79
CA ALA A 1078 2.85 -35.19 -58.07
C ALA A 1078 3.08 -34.06 -59.10
N LEU A 1079 3.08 -32.80 -58.65
CA LEU A 1079 3.35 -31.63 -59.51
C LEU A 1079 4.81 -31.60 -60.00
N GLU A 1080 5.77 -32.03 -59.18
CA GLU A 1080 7.19 -32.16 -59.57
C GLU A 1080 7.40 -33.19 -60.68
N LEU A 1081 6.55 -34.22 -60.72
CA LEU A 1081 6.52 -35.23 -61.79
C LEU A 1081 5.73 -34.77 -63.03
N GLY A 1082 5.22 -33.53 -63.03
CA GLY A 1082 4.41 -32.96 -64.12
C GLY A 1082 2.98 -33.48 -64.19
N ASN A 1083 2.50 -34.16 -63.14
CA ASN A 1083 1.15 -34.72 -63.06
C ASN A 1083 0.21 -33.79 -62.29
N ASN A 1084 -1.09 -33.84 -62.64
CA ASN A 1084 -2.10 -33.13 -61.87
C ASN A 1084 -2.45 -33.94 -60.60
N PRO A 1085 -2.24 -33.39 -59.39
CA PRO A 1085 -2.50 -34.08 -58.12
C PRO A 1085 -3.99 -34.24 -57.78
N LEU A 1086 -4.88 -33.48 -58.42
CA LEU A 1086 -6.30 -33.43 -58.08
C LEU A 1086 -7.09 -34.46 -58.88
N THR A 1087 -7.36 -35.61 -58.27
CA THR A 1087 -8.30 -36.60 -58.82
C THR A 1087 -9.75 -36.17 -58.58
N PRO A 1088 -10.72 -36.71 -59.34
CA PRO A 1088 -12.14 -36.50 -59.05
C PRO A 1088 -12.55 -36.90 -57.63
N GLU A 1089 -11.92 -37.95 -57.09
CA GLU A 1089 -12.12 -38.43 -55.72
C GLU A 1089 -11.58 -37.42 -54.69
N GLU A 1090 -10.38 -36.86 -54.91
CA GLU A 1090 -9.78 -35.85 -54.02
C GLU A 1090 -10.59 -34.55 -54.01
N LEU A 1091 -11.16 -34.15 -55.14
CA LEU A 1091 -12.05 -32.98 -55.23
C LEU A 1091 -13.38 -33.22 -54.51
N GLU A 1092 -13.91 -34.44 -54.55
CA GLU A 1092 -15.14 -34.79 -53.84
C GLU A 1092 -14.92 -34.87 -52.32
N GLU A 1093 -13.75 -35.36 -51.87
CA GLU A 1093 -13.36 -35.29 -50.46
C GLU A 1093 -13.25 -33.84 -49.95
N LEU A 1094 -12.73 -32.92 -50.77
CA LEU A 1094 -12.67 -31.50 -50.41
C LEU A 1094 -14.06 -30.89 -50.28
N ARG A 1095 -14.99 -31.23 -51.19
CA ARG A 1095 -16.40 -30.78 -51.10
C ARG A 1095 -17.09 -31.31 -49.85
N GLN A 1096 -16.89 -32.59 -49.51
CA GLN A 1096 -17.50 -33.18 -48.31
C GLN A 1096 -16.93 -32.58 -47.02
N ALA A 1097 -15.67 -32.17 -47.01
CA ALA A 1097 -15.07 -31.47 -45.88
C ALA A 1097 -15.63 -30.05 -45.67
N GLU A 1098 -16.33 -29.50 -46.67
CA GLU A 1098 -16.88 -28.13 -46.65
C GLU A 1098 -18.35 -28.03 -46.24
N GLY A 1099 -19.06 -29.16 -46.12
CA GLY A 1099 -20.50 -29.21 -45.84
C GLY A 1099 -21.35 -29.19 -47.11
#